data_AF-A0A076KZY4-F1
#
_entry.id   AF-A0A076KZY4-F1
#
_cell.length_a   1.000
_cell.length_b   1.000
_cell.length_c   1.000
_cell.angle_alpha   90.00
_cell.angle_beta   90.00
_cell.angle_gamma   90.00
#
_symmetry.space_group_name_H-M   'P 1'
#
loop_
_entity.id
_entity.type
_entity.pdbx_description
1 polymer ?
#
loop_
_entity_poly.entity_id
_entity_poly.type
_entity_poly.pdbx_seq_one_letter_code
_entity_poly.pdbx_strand_id
1 'polypeptide(L)'
;MKTDGYIHDILFINASGSIYVQPFQSMGEAHYHFVQQTIELASVKDITNKIVTNNLRTTILQHELPEADLTQGRGTLDKSFIFKSISRLLDRLSHRLENPGLDTEIHNLHNTTISVLLYYLDMLDRVDLGKAYNRISGTSYKEETIRNMFLEVLPQVGSKESALFILDLIQSNKVSDISAIQLLMRLPLHLRRPDAQLLVSLQSLLTLPSKISAEVQNTAILTYGTLIYKTCLVHCPYEMLDDYVRLYLDKFTESTRYERKMVWLEGLANIQLGRVVEFLEPIASGNNAESRHFRALAAWASIPTAPLRPDVIYPVYWPILVNRTEHLEMRIAALTLLVVSSPTPNRLISLYWYMQSEPNQHLYNYFYTMLKSMERTTYPCYKHIGRIAAQFSRVLRKPSNSKYLITGNYLVDYQDSSRRFGAILQGIIIANPSTNIPEVIYVTLNNYGSGTHINHLSLYIKAEGVFHSLATSFDNPTNIKDILKEFKLDEQKKNSVHLEIIARIQEKTVLCVHWNETKIVEGLKYLSSLWNDLYYMYYNMEFHVNQQRINVPLIIESIQATDLGTNVRLAMTATSLFSMRGNFTRDFPIRNNHVILRTSVHGIETIENYNPLVDLWHSAERVQSLHGYLPINITIGLEERPFISYNALGEHLKTGITAHVKTLTSIRGANVKSKLERACHFCPVSYTVLKSSSSNLQTVNVLNIELPELGGRLKANIFDCENTMLYKTLIDEIWFSHQSNYLTWPSMKFVLIGLHFLDYLTYMSPRGSCGLAAYVEAVKSAPSQTKLEYLQSGNRHVLSLTHHNLQSSQIVHQWFLAALYESTSWLSDVVKIKASKVVPGARIFKFCVEIERHMPWQWEFLSNEPSDSSRIKLNIVWGLSDSVKGKCSGSSISINLIGEISSEQLEESKEANWPYGECKKESIGKKFVPYTNSCYEASRELSTLRKYTISAHYENVSKED
;
A
#
# COMPACT_ATOMS: atom_id res chain seq x y z
N MET A 1 -28.88 52.29 -20.52
CA MET A 1 -28.07 52.70 -19.34
C MET A 1 -27.54 54.12 -19.56
N LYS A 2 -27.45 54.96 -18.50
CA LYS A 2 -26.81 56.29 -18.57
C LYS A 2 -25.34 56.16 -18.13
N THR A 3 -24.47 55.74 -19.03
CA THR A 3 -23.02 55.76 -18.79
C THR A 3 -22.43 57.11 -19.20
N ASP A 4 -22.98 57.75 -20.24
CA ASP A 4 -22.41 58.96 -20.87
C ASP A 4 -23.42 60.12 -21.03
N GLY A 5 -24.48 60.15 -20.20
CA GLY A 5 -25.53 61.18 -20.27
C GLY A 5 -26.65 60.92 -21.29
N TYR A 6 -26.51 59.94 -22.17
CA TYR A 6 -27.54 59.48 -23.12
C TYR A 6 -28.27 58.22 -22.63
N ILE A 7 -29.53 58.05 -23.04
CA ILE A 7 -30.31 56.83 -22.81
C ILE A 7 -30.00 55.86 -23.95
N HIS A 8 -29.23 54.82 -23.67
CA HIS A 8 -29.04 53.71 -24.60
C HIS A 8 -30.02 52.57 -24.28
N ASP A 9 -30.81 52.19 -25.29
CA ASP A 9 -31.64 50.99 -25.26
C ASP A 9 -30.79 49.79 -25.66
N ILE A 10 -30.75 48.77 -24.80
CA ILE A 10 -30.07 47.52 -25.10
C ILE A 10 -31.04 46.65 -25.89
N LEU A 11 -30.85 46.60 -27.22
CA LEU A 11 -31.74 45.86 -28.12
C LEU A 11 -31.54 44.34 -28.02
N PHE A 12 -30.30 43.92 -27.82
CA PHE A 12 -29.91 42.51 -27.83
C PHE A 12 -28.69 42.29 -26.94
N ILE A 13 -28.70 41.22 -26.16
CA ILE A 13 -27.58 40.72 -25.38
C ILE A 13 -27.41 39.24 -25.71
N ASN A 14 -26.18 38.86 -26.08
CA ASN A 14 -25.77 37.46 -26.14
C ASN A 14 -24.58 37.30 -25.19
N ALA A 15 -24.76 36.49 -24.15
CA ALA A 15 -23.70 36.15 -23.20
C ALA A 15 -23.47 34.64 -23.25
N SER A 16 -22.21 34.25 -23.32
CA SER A 16 -21.80 32.84 -23.32
C SER A 16 -20.71 32.61 -22.28
N GLY A 17 -20.93 31.60 -21.45
CA GLY A 17 -20.02 31.19 -20.40
C GLY A 17 -19.61 29.73 -20.56
N SER A 18 -18.41 29.40 -20.11
CA SER A 18 -17.90 28.03 -20.18
C SER A 18 -17.01 27.70 -19.00
N ILE A 19 -17.25 26.55 -18.37
CA ILE A 19 -16.40 25.97 -17.33
C ILE A 19 -15.74 24.72 -17.91
N TYR A 20 -14.41 24.69 -17.81
CA TYR A 20 -13.56 23.59 -18.27
C TYR A 20 -12.89 22.92 -17.08
N VAL A 21 -13.11 21.63 -16.90
CA VAL A 21 -12.47 20.86 -15.82
C VAL A 21 -11.70 19.71 -16.40
N GLN A 22 -10.39 19.71 -16.15
CA GLN A 22 -9.49 18.67 -16.59
C GLN A 22 -8.76 18.07 -15.38
N PRO A 23 -9.25 16.95 -14.82
CA PRO A 23 -8.67 16.36 -13.61
C PRO A 23 -7.23 15.85 -13.79
N PHE A 24 -6.84 15.51 -15.02
CA PHE A 24 -5.52 14.97 -15.38
C PHE A 24 -4.94 15.67 -16.63
N GLN A 25 -3.65 15.49 -16.95
CA GLN A 25 -3.03 16.12 -18.14
C GLN A 25 -3.66 15.68 -19.49
N SER A 26 -3.23 16.28 -20.60
CA SER A 26 -3.86 16.37 -21.96
C SER A 26 -4.54 15.13 -22.58
N MET A 27 -4.37 13.93 -22.04
CA MET A 27 -5.04 12.71 -22.50
C MET A 27 -6.17 12.21 -21.58
N GLY A 28 -6.31 12.79 -20.38
CA GLY A 28 -7.42 12.53 -19.46
C GLY A 28 -8.76 13.05 -19.98
N GLU A 29 -9.85 12.49 -19.49
CA GLU A 29 -11.18 13.00 -19.83
C GLU A 29 -11.43 14.36 -19.19
N ALA A 30 -12.10 15.24 -19.92
CA ALA A 30 -12.42 16.60 -19.49
C ALA A 30 -13.93 16.77 -19.43
N HIS A 31 -14.39 17.51 -18.42
CA HIS A 31 -15.78 17.91 -18.28
C HIS A 31 -15.93 19.35 -18.77
N TYR A 32 -17.02 19.57 -19.51
CA TYR A 32 -17.37 20.86 -20.08
C TYR A 32 -18.76 21.25 -19.65
N HIS A 33 -18.93 22.50 -19.23
CA HIS A 33 -20.24 23.09 -18.99
C HIS A 33 -20.32 24.39 -19.77
N PHE A 34 -21.37 24.52 -20.58
CA PHE A 34 -21.60 25.66 -21.45
C PHE A 34 -22.92 26.31 -21.09
N VAL A 35 -22.92 27.64 -21.03
CA VAL A 35 -24.08 28.47 -20.77
C VAL A 35 -24.21 29.48 -21.88
N GLN A 36 -25.43 29.70 -22.36
CA GLN A 36 -25.74 30.74 -23.31
C GLN A 36 -27.02 31.47 -22.86
N GLN A 37 -26.99 32.79 -22.91
CA GLN A 37 -28.12 33.67 -22.63
C GLN A 37 -28.34 34.59 -23.81
N THR A 38 -29.59 34.66 -24.24
CA THR A 38 -30.03 35.58 -25.28
C THR A 38 -31.16 36.42 -24.71
N ILE A 39 -30.96 37.73 -24.62
CA ILE A 39 -31.98 38.70 -24.18
C ILE A 39 -32.25 39.62 -25.36
N GLU A 40 -33.51 39.67 -25.81
CA GLU A 40 -33.94 40.51 -26.92
C GLU A 40 -35.05 41.46 -26.45
N LEU A 41 -34.89 42.75 -26.74
CA LEU A 41 -35.90 43.75 -26.42
C LEU A 41 -37.05 43.68 -27.43
N ALA A 42 -38.16 43.08 -27.03
CA ALA A 42 -39.31 42.90 -27.91
C ALA A 42 -40.12 44.19 -28.16
N SER A 43 -40.38 45.00 -27.12
CA SER A 43 -41.09 46.29 -27.23
C SER A 43 -40.91 47.14 -25.97
N VAL A 44 -41.04 48.47 -26.10
CA VAL A 44 -41.05 49.43 -24.99
C VAL A 44 -42.46 50.03 -24.86
N LYS A 45 -43.00 50.11 -23.64
CA LYS A 45 -44.33 50.67 -23.36
C LYS A 45 -44.26 51.63 -22.18
N ASP A 46 -44.92 52.78 -22.31
CA ASP A 46 -45.04 53.75 -21.23
C ASP A 46 -45.99 53.24 -20.12
N ILE A 47 -45.59 53.45 -18.87
CA ILE A 47 -46.36 53.08 -17.69
C ILE A 47 -46.90 54.35 -17.04
N THR A 48 -48.22 54.45 -16.89
CA THR A 48 -48.90 55.61 -16.29
C THR A 48 -48.90 55.59 -14.75
N ASN A 49 -48.73 54.41 -14.15
CA ASN A 49 -48.70 54.23 -12.70
C ASN A 49 -47.25 54.22 -12.18
N LYS A 50 -46.96 55.01 -11.14
CA LYS A 50 -45.65 54.99 -10.47
C LYS A 50 -45.41 53.63 -9.79
N ILE A 51 -44.24 53.04 -10.03
CA ILE A 51 -43.80 51.83 -9.35
C ILE A 51 -43.58 52.15 -7.87
N VAL A 52 -44.22 51.39 -6.98
CA VAL A 52 -44.07 51.55 -5.52
C VAL A 52 -42.72 50.97 -5.10
N THR A 53 -41.81 51.82 -4.61
CA THR A 53 -40.42 51.47 -4.28
C THR A 53 -40.13 51.40 -2.78
N ASN A 54 -41.16 51.52 -1.93
CA ASN A 54 -40.99 51.74 -0.48
C ASN A 54 -40.28 50.60 0.28
N ASN A 55 -40.11 49.42 -0.32
CA ASN A 55 -39.48 48.24 0.30
C ASN A 55 -38.25 47.71 -0.48
N LEU A 56 -37.60 48.53 -1.32
CA LEU A 56 -36.39 48.10 -2.02
C LEU A 56 -35.18 48.10 -1.07
N ARG A 57 -34.48 46.96 -0.98
CA ARG A 57 -33.15 46.88 -0.37
C ARG A 57 -32.10 47.06 -1.46
N THR A 58 -31.20 48.02 -1.26
CA THR A 58 -29.99 48.11 -2.09
C THR A 58 -29.06 46.95 -1.73
N THR A 59 -28.71 46.14 -2.72
CA THR A 59 -27.72 45.06 -2.58
C THR A 59 -26.67 45.18 -3.67
N ILE A 60 -25.52 44.56 -3.46
CA ILE A 60 -24.45 44.47 -4.46
C ILE A 60 -24.82 43.34 -5.42
N LEU A 61 -24.57 43.52 -6.73
CA LEU A 61 -24.73 42.47 -7.73
C LEU A 61 -23.56 41.49 -7.64
N GLN A 62 -23.46 40.76 -6.54
CA GLN A 62 -22.49 39.69 -6.32
C GLN A 62 -23.25 38.41 -6.02
N HIS A 63 -22.86 37.31 -6.68
CA HIS A 63 -23.45 36.01 -6.41
C HIS A 63 -23.00 35.52 -5.03
N GLU A 64 -23.96 35.29 -4.13
CA GLU A 64 -23.71 34.69 -2.83
C GLU A 64 -23.67 33.17 -2.98
N LEU A 65 -22.46 32.60 -2.90
CA LEU A 65 -22.29 31.16 -2.86
C LEU A 65 -22.88 30.64 -1.54
N PRO A 66 -23.87 29.75 -1.57
CA PRO A 66 -24.49 29.26 -0.34
C PRO A 66 -23.48 28.45 0.48
N GLU A 67 -23.41 28.72 1.79
CA GLU A 67 -22.43 28.08 2.66
C GLU A 67 -22.69 26.57 2.77
N ALA A 68 -23.87 26.10 3.21
CA ALA A 68 -24.13 24.67 3.43
C ALA A 68 -25.17 24.05 2.48
N ASP A 69 -26.23 24.79 2.14
CA ASP A 69 -27.31 24.28 1.28
C ASP A 69 -27.26 24.93 -0.10
N LEU A 70 -26.75 24.17 -1.06
CA LEU A 70 -26.65 24.56 -2.46
C LEU A 70 -28.02 24.86 -3.12
N THR A 71 -29.12 24.39 -2.53
CA THR A 71 -30.49 24.65 -2.98
C THR A 71 -31.09 25.94 -2.41
N GLN A 72 -30.39 26.57 -1.45
CA GLN A 72 -30.81 27.77 -0.73
C GLN A 72 -32.18 27.60 -0.03
N GLY A 73 -32.37 26.49 0.68
CA GLY A 73 -33.55 26.18 1.48
C GLY A 73 -34.69 25.49 0.73
N ARG A 74 -34.52 25.19 -0.57
CA ARG A 74 -35.58 24.60 -1.40
C ARG A 74 -35.67 23.08 -1.32
N GLY A 75 -34.58 22.41 -0.92
CA GLY A 75 -34.44 20.95 -0.92
C GLY A 75 -34.41 20.25 0.44
N THR A 76 -34.85 20.89 1.53
CA THR A 76 -34.73 20.31 2.89
C THR A 76 -35.59 19.04 3.05
N LEU A 77 -34.95 17.94 3.43
CA LEU A 77 -35.60 16.65 3.65
C LEU A 77 -36.08 16.50 5.11
N ASP A 78 -37.17 15.77 5.31
CA ASP A 78 -37.68 15.47 6.65
C ASP A 78 -36.72 14.55 7.43
N LYS A 79 -36.54 14.82 8.74
CA LYS A 79 -35.64 14.05 9.61
C LYS A 79 -36.03 12.58 9.69
N SER A 80 -37.33 12.25 9.69
CA SER A 80 -37.77 10.84 9.76
C SER A 80 -37.33 10.04 8.52
N PHE A 81 -37.39 10.68 7.34
CA PHE A 81 -36.91 10.12 6.08
C PHE A 81 -35.40 9.90 6.08
N ILE A 82 -34.64 10.84 6.64
CA ILE A 82 -33.17 10.74 6.77
C ILE A 82 -32.80 9.52 7.63
N PHE A 83 -33.38 9.40 8.83
CA PHE A 83 -33.13 8.24 9.71
C PHE A 83 -33.47 6.90 9.05
N LYS A 84 -34.65 6.80 8.41
CA LYS A 84 -35.06 5.58 7.71
C LYS A 84 -34.11 5.24 6.55
N SER A 85 -33.62 6.26 5.85
CA SER A 85 -32.66 6.10 4.75
C SER A 85 -31.31 5.60 5.26
N ILE A 86 -30.78 6.15 6.34
CA ILE A 86 -29.53 5.71 6.96
C ILE A 86 -29.60 4.23 7.37
N SER A 87 -30.65 3.83 8.11
CA SER A 87 -30.84 2.43 8.51
C SER A 87 -30.90 1.50 7.29
N ARG A 88 -31.69 1.86 6.28
CA ARG A 88 -31.82 1.07 5.04
C ARG A 88 -30.49 0.96 4.27
N LEU A 89 -29.68 2.02 4.24
CA LEU A 89 -28.38 2.01 3.53
C LEU A 89 -27.36 1.14 4.26
N LEU A 90 -27.29 1.22 5.59
CA LEU A 90 -26.43 0.35 6.41
C LEU A 90 -26.86 -1.12 6.30
N ASP A 91 -28.16 -1.41 6.37
CA ASP A 91 -28.70 -2.74 6.13
C ASP A 91 -28.32 -3.28 4.74
N ARG A 92 -28.43 -2.44 3.71
CA ARG A 92 -28.05 -2.79 2.35
C ARG A 92 -26.55 -3.08 2.24
N LEU A 93 -25.68 -2.29 2.88
CA LEU A 93 -24.24 -2.57 2.92
C LEU A 93 -23.95 -3.91 3.58
N SER A 94 -24.55 -4.18 4.75
CA SER A 94 -24.35 -5.45 5.45
C SER A 94 -24.82 -6.65 4.63
N HIS A 95 -26.01 -6.56 4.01
CA HIS A 95 -26.56 -7.64 3.20
C HIS A 95 -25.71 -7.90 1.94
N ARG A 96 -25.18 -6.88 1.28
CA ARG A 96 -24.28 -7.08 0.13
C ARG A 96 -22.99 -7.81 0.48
N LEU A 97 -22.51 -7.67 1.71
CA LEU A 97 -21.36 -8.44 2.18
C LEU A 97 -21.69 -9.93 2.41
N GLU A 98 -22.96 -10.31 2.46
CA GLU A 98 -23.42 -11.70 2.57
C GLU A 98 -23.57 -12.37 1.20
N ASN A 99 -23.75 -11.59 0.12
CA ASN A 99 -23.91 -12.13 -1.24
C ASN A 99 -22.62 -12.83 -1.70
N PRO A 100 -22.66 -14.13 -2.02
CA PRO A 100 -21.47 -14.86 -2.45
C PRO A 100 -21.07 -14.49 -3.88
N GLY A 101 -19.76 -14.52 -4.14
CA GLY A 101 -19.20 -14.33 -5.48
C GLY A 101 -18.83 -12.89 -5.84
N LEU A 102 -17.99 -12.78 -6.87
CA LEU A 102 -17.58 -11.51 -7.48
C LEU A 102 -18.76 -10.85 -8.21
N ASP A 103 -18.99 -9.57 -7.93
CA ASP A 103 -19.96 -8.78 -8.70
C ASP A 103 -19.49 -8.66 -10.16
N THR A 104 -20.30 -9.13 -11.11
CA THR A 104 -20.05 -8.96 -12.56
C THR A 104 -21.16 -8.19 -13.27
N GLU A 105 -22.26 -7.88 -12.58
CA GLU A 105 -23.38 -7.16 -13.15
C GLU A 105 -23.19 -5.64 -13.03
N ILE A 106 -23.34 -4.92 -14.14
CA ILE A 106 -23.03 -3.49 -14.24
C ILE A 106 -23.80 -2.64 -13.20
N HIS A 107 -25.07 -2.95 -12.97
CA HIS A 107 -25.89 -2.21 -11.99
C HIS A 107 -25.40 -2.39 -10.55
N ASN A 108 -24.78 -3.53 -10.26
CA ASN A 108 -24.23 -3.88 -8.94
C ASN A 108 -22.84 -3.28 -8.70
N LEU A 109 -22.09 -3.05 -9.78
CA LEU A 109 -20.75 -2.45 -9.76
C LEU A 109 -20.79 -0.95 -9.41
N HIS A 110 -21.76 -0.20 -9.92
CA HIS A 110 -21.84 1.26 -9.72
C HIS A 110 -22.76 1.69 -8.58
N ASN A 111 -22.68 0.99 -7.44
CA ASN A 111 -23.57 1.26 -6.31
C ASN A 111 -23.05 2.38 -5.41
N THR A 112 -23.78 3.49 -5.30
CA THR A 112 -23.39 4.69 -4.56
C THR A 112 -23.77 4.68 -3.07
N THR A 113 -24.08 3.52 -2.48
CA THR A 113 -24.60 3.39 -1.10
C THR A 113 -23.79 4.19 -0.06
N ILE A 114 -22.45 4.13 -0.10
CA ILE A 114 -21.58 4.83 0.87
C ILE A 114 -21.65 6.35 0.69
N SER A 115 -21.55 6.84 -0.54
CA SER A 115 -21.66 8.28 -0.84
C SER A 115 -23.01 8.85 -0.41
N VAL A 116 -24.09 8.10 -0.64
CA VAL A 116 -25.44 8.50 -0.21
C VAL A 116 -25.58 8.44 1.32
N LEU A 117 -24.96 7.47 1.98
CA LEU A 117 -24.93 7.38 3.43
C LEU A 117 -24.20 8.58 4.06
N LEU A 118 -23.05 8.96 3.51
CA LEU A 118 -22.30 10.15 3.92
C LEU A 118 -23.15 11.42 3.78
N TYR A 119 -23.86 11.57 2.67
CA TYR A 119 -24.76 12.70 2.43
C TYR A 119 -25.85 12.83 3.50
N TYR A 120 -26.49 11.73 3.87
CA TYR A 120 -27.55 11.76 4.90
C TYR A 120 -27.01 11.95 6.31
N LEU A 121 -25.83 11.40 6.64
CA LEU A 121 -25.21 11.60 7.95
C LEU A 121 -24.73 13.04 8.15
N ASP A 122 -24.31 13.73 7.08
CA ASP A 122 -23.92 15.14 7.10
C ASP A 122 -25.08 16.08 7.48
N MET A 123 -26.32 15.64 7.28
CA MET A 123 -27.53 16.39 7.64
C MET A 123 -27.93 16.25 9.12
N LEU A 124 -27.28 15.35 9.87
CA LEU A 124 -27.63 15.11 11.27
C LEU A 124 -26.84 16.01 12.21
N ASP A 125 -27.54 16.62 13.17
CA ASP A 125 -26.91 17.29 14.30
C ASP A 125 -26.34 16.29 15.32
N ARG A 126 -25.52 16.77 16.26
CA ARG A 126 -24.88 15.93 17.28
C ARG A 126 -25.86 15.08 18.08
N VAL A 127 -27.05 15.60 18.38
CA VAL A 127 -28.07 14.86 19.15
C VAL A 127 -28.69 13.76 18.30
N ASP A 128 -28.97 14.05 17.04
CA ASP A 128 -29.52 13.11 16.08
C ASP A 128 -28.53 12.01 15.69
N LEU A 129 -27.22 12.30 15.60
CA LEU A 129 -26.16 11.29 15.48
C LEU A 129 -26.16 10.33 16.68
N GLY A 130 -26.34 10.85 17.90
CA GLY A 130 -26.51 10.04 19.10
C GLY A 130 -27.73 9.12 19.04
N LYS A 131 -28.86 9.61 18.53
CA LYS A 131 -30.06 8.78 18.30
C LYS A 131 -29.81 7.71 17.23
N ALA A 132 -29.12 8.04 16.13
CA ALA A 132 -28.76 7.09 15.08
C ALA A 132 -27.88 5.96 15.63
N TYR A 133 -26.86 6.31 16.42
CA TYR A 133 -25.96 5.36 17.06
C TYR A 133 -26.69 4.43 18.06
N ASN A 134 -27.62 4.97 18.84
CA ASN A 134 -28.38 4.13 19.78
C ASN A 134 -29.38 3.20 19.06
N ARG A 135 -29.85 3.55 17.86
CA ARG A 135 -30.78 2.70 17.08
C ARG A 135 -30.10 1.49 16.43
N ILE A 136 -28.79 1.50 16.29
CA ILE A 136 -28.00 0.38 15.77
C ILE A 136 -27.49 -0.53 16.90
N SER A 137 -28.16 -0.52 18.07
CA SER A 137 -27.82 -1.33 19.23
C SER A 137 -28.28 -2.78 19.03
N GLY A 138 -27.33 -3.68 18.81
CA GLY A 138 -27.57 -5.11 18.72
C GLY A 138 -26.28 -5.92 18.78
N THR A 139 -26.42 -7.23 18.98
CA THR A 139 -25.29 -8.16 19.16
C THR A 139 -25.25 -9.26 18.11
N SER A 140 -26.20 -9.29 17.17
CA SER A 140 -26.11 -10.21 16.04
C SER A 140 -24.93 -9.83 15.13
N TYR A 141 -24.42 -10.80 14.37
CA TYR A 141 -23.33 -10.59 13.41
C TYR A 141 -23.62 -9.44 12.41
N LYS A 142 -24.89 -9.34 11.99
CA LYS A 142 -25.38 -8.26 11.13
C LYS A 142 -25.33 -6.90 11.83
N GLU A 143 -25.85 -6.82 13.05
CA GLU A 143 -25.88 -5.57 13.83
C GLU A 143 -24.46 -5.11 14.21
N GLU A 144 -23.56 -6.03 14.54
CA GLU A 144 -22.14 -5.75 14.76
C GLU A 144 -21.51 -5.16 13.50
N THR A 145 -21.75 -5.76 12.32
CA THR A 145 -21.29 -5.21 11.04
C THR A 145 -21.80 -3.79 10.83
N ILE A 146 -23.10 -3.57 11.04
CA ILE A 146 -23.73 -2.25 10.88
C ILE A 146 -23.09 -1.22 11.81
N ARG A 147 -22.84 -1.60 13.07
CA ARG A 147 -22.17 -0.75 14.06
C ARG A 147 -20.73 -0.42 13.63
N ASN A 148 -19.98 -1.42 13.19
CA ASN A 148 -18.61 -1.24 12.70
C ASN A 148 -18.60 -0.26 11.51
N MET A 149 -19.47 -0.47 10.51
CA MET A 149 -19.61 0.43 9.37
C MET A 149 -20.00 1.86 9.78
N PHE A 150 -20.92 2.02 10.75
CA PHE A 150 -21.31 3.34 11.23
C PHE A 150 -20.11 4.10 11.85
N LEU A 151 -19.34 3.43 12.70
CA LEU A 151 -18.14 4.03 13.31
C LEU A 151 -17.06 4.34 12.28
N GLU A 152 -16.91 3.51 11.25
CA GLU A 152 -15.98 3.73 10.13
C GLU A 152 -16.37 4.95 9.28
N VAL A 153 -17.67 5.18 9.06
CA VAL A 153 -18.21 6.27 8.25
C VAL A 153 -18.23 7.60 9.03
N LEU A 154 -18.40 7.57 10.34
CA LEU A 154 -18.55 8.76 11.17
C LEU A 154 -17.46 9.85 10.98
N PRO A 155 -16.15 9.54 11.00
CA PRO A 155 -15.12 10.54 10.74
C PRO A 155 -15.13 11.04 9.28
N GLN A 156 -15.58 10.20 8.34
CA GLN A 156 -15.64 10.49 6.90
C GLN A 156 -16.74 11.51 6.55
N VAL A 157 -17.74 11.68 7.42
CA VAL A 157 -18.78 12.73 7.28
C VAL A 157 -18.13 14.11 7.25
N GLY A 158 -17.15 14.35 8.14
CA GLY A 158 -16.34 15.56 8.14
C GLY A 158 -17.07 16.84 8.58
N SER A 159 -18.22 16.72 9.24
CA SER A 159 -18.99 17.85 9.75
C SER A 159 -18.56 18.25 11.16
N LYS A 160 -18.89 19.48 11.55
CA LYS A 160 -18.69 19.99 12.93
C LYS A 160 -19.38 19.08 13.96
N GLU A 161 -20.61 18.69 13.64
CA GLU A 161 -21.46 17.87 14.51
C GLU A 161 -20.92 16.45 14.67
N SER A 162 -20.39 15.84 13.60
CA SER A 162 -19.77 14.52 13.68
C SER A 162 -18.47 14.53 14.48
N ALA A 163 -17.67 15.59 14.36
CA ALA A 163 -16.44 15.76 15.13
C ALA A 163 -16.72 15.87 16.64
N LEU A 164 -17.72 16.67 17.03
CA LEU A 164 -18.15 16.80 18.42
C LEU A 164 -18.79 15.50 18.96
N PHE A 165 -19.52 14.77 18.12
CA PHE A 165 -20.08 13.48 18.53
C PHE A 165 -19.00 12.41 18.73
N ILE A 166 -17.94 12.39 17.93
CA ILE A 166 -16.78 11.50 18.14
C ILE A 166 -16.14 11.77 19.51
N LEU A 167 -15.95 13.05 19.87
CA LEU A 167 -15.46 13.45 21.19
C LEU A 167 -16.34 12.90 22.32
N ASP A 168 -17.67 12.97 22.17
CA ASP A 168 -18.61 12.42 23.17
C ASP A 168 -18.48 10.92 23.34
N LEU A 169 -18.39 10.17 22.24
CA LEU A 169 -18.26 8.72 22.28
C LEU A 169 -17.02 8.29 23.08
N ILE A 170 -15.93 9.05 22.95
CA ILE A 170 -14.66 8.80 23.63
C ILE A 170 -14.75 9.22 25.11
N GLN A 171 -15.19 10.44 25.41
CA GLN A 171 -15.29 10.93 26.79
C GLN A 171 -16.27 10.10 27.65
N SER A 172 -17.35 9.61 27.03
CA SER A 172 -18.34 8.74 27.67
C SER A 172 -17.93 7.27 27.74
N ASN A 173 -16.78 6.89 27.17
CA ASN A 173 -16.30 5.50 27.11
C ASN A 173 -17.32 4.54 26.46
N LYS A 174 -18.01 4.99 25.40
CA LYS A 174 -19.05 4.22 24.69
C LYS A 174 -18.51 3.34 23.56
N VAL A 175 -17.23 3.46 23.26
CA VAL A 175 -16.50 2.69 22.24
C VAL A 175 -15.25 2.09 22.89
N SER A 176 -14.73 1.00 22.33
CA SER A 176 -13.47 0.40 22.80
C SER A 176 -12.28 1.31 22.49
N ASP A 177 -11.17 1.11 23.19
CA ASP A 177 -9.93 1.87 22.99
C ASP A 177 -9.43 1.82 21.54
N ILE A 178 -9.50 0.64 20.89
CA ILE A 178 -9.11 0.48 19.48
C ILE A 178 -10.01 1.32 18.58
N SER A 179 -11.34 1.27 18.77
CA SER A 179 -12.28 2.08 17.99
C SER A 179 -12.07 3.57 18.25
N ALA A 180 -11.80 3.98 19.49
CA ALA A 180 -11.48 5.36 19.85
C ALA A 180 -10.21 5.86 19.13
N ILE A 181 -9.12 5.07 19.16
CA ILE A 181 -7.87 5.37 18.44
C ILE A 181 -8.17 5.53 16.95
N GLN A 182 -8.87 4.58 16.34
CA GLN A 182 -9.18 4.64 14.91
C GLN A 182 -10.04 5.85 14.53
N LEU A 183 -11.02 6.25 15.36
CA LEU A 183 -11.80 7.47 15.17
C LEU A 183 -10.89 8.72 15.23
N LEU A 184 -10.02 8.82 16.24
CA LEU A 184 -9.10 9.94 16.44
C LEU A 184 -8.07 10.07 15.32
N MET A 185 -7.50 8.96 14.84
CA MET A 185 -6.52 8.96 13.74
C MET A 185 -7.11 9.52 12.44
N ARG A 186 -8.42 9.38 12.22
CA ARG A 186 -9.10 9.76 10.98
C ARG A 186 -9.83 11.09 11.05
N LEU A 187 -10.33 11.46 12.23
CA LEU A 187 -11.06 12.70 12.48
C LEU A 187 -10.43 13.94 11.82
N PRO A 188 -9.14 14.27 12.04
CA PRO A 188 -8.58 15.52 11.54
C PRO A 188 -8.29 15.47 10.03
N LEU A 189 -8.25 14.29 9.42
CA LEU A 189 -7.92 14.11 8.01
C LEU A 189 -9.12 14.33 7.08
N HIS A 190 -10.35 14.23 7.61
CA HIS A 190 -11.59 14.27 6.81
C HIS A 190 -12.49 15.47 7.16
N LEU A 191 -12.03 16.39 8.01
CA LEU A 191 -12.78 17.58 8.39
C LEU A 191 -12.95 18.51 7.17
N ARG A 192 -14.19 18.73 6.72
CA ARG A 192 -14.49 19.48 5.48
C ARG A 192 -14.37 20.99 5.65
N ARG A 193 -14.82 21.49 6.79
CA ARG A 193 -14.86 22.92 7.12
C ARG A 193 -14.29 23.16 8.50
N PRO A 194 -12.96 23.19 8.63
CA PRO A 194 -12.34 23.50 9.91
C PRO A 194 -12.52 24.99 10.22
N ASP A 195 -12.91 25.31 11.45
CA ASP A 195 -13.06 26.68 11.94
C ASP A 195 -12.50 26.82 13.37
N ALA A 196 -12.15 28.05 13.76
CA ALA A 196 -11.51 28.33 15.04
C ALA A 196 -12.41 27.99 16.25
N GLN A 197 -13.73 28.16 16.14
CA GLN A 197 -14.66 27.84 17.22
C GLN A 197 -14.75 26.31 17.44
N LEU A 198 -14.77 25.53 16.36
CA LEU A 198 -14.69 24.07 16.44
C LEU A 198 -13.36 23.62 17.07
N LEU A 199 -12.24 24.24 16.68
CA LEU A 199 -10.92 23.94 17.27
C LEU A 199 -10.91 24.16 18.79
N VAL A 200 -11.48 25.26 19.28
CA VAL A 200 -11.64 25.52 20.72
C VAL A 200 -12.54 24.48 21.38
N SER A 201 -13.66 24.11 20.73
CA SER A 201 -14.60 23.11 21.25
C SER A 201 -13.95 21.72 21.41
N LEU A 202 -13.00 21.38 20.52
CA LEU A 202 -12.26 20.10 20.54
C LEU A 202 -11.03 20.14 21.45
N GLN A 203 -10.71 21.26 22.11
CA GLN A 203 -9.54 21.38 22.99
C GLN A 203 -9.56 20.40 24.17
N SER A 204 -10.76 19.95 24.58
CA SER A 204 -10.92 18.91 25.60
C SER A 204 -10.27 17.56 25.25
N LEU A 205 -9.88 17.33 23.99
CA LEU A 205 -9.04 16.20 23.57
C LEU A 205 -7.67 16.20 24.27
N LEU A 206 -7.14 17.36 24.65
CA LEU A 206 -5.87 17.47 25.37
C LEU A 206 -5.98 17.08 26.86
N THR A 207 -7.20 17.07 27.40
CA THR A 207 -7.48 16.87 28.83
C THR A 207 -8.53 15.78 29.03
N LEU A 208 -8.40 14.65 28.31
CA LEU A 208 -9.30 13.52 28.48
C LEU A 208 -9.20 12.94 29.91
N PRO A 209 -10.31 12.41 30.48
CA PRO A 209 -10.32 11.88 31.85
C PRO A 209 -9.37 10.69 32.04
N SER A 210 -8.82 10.52 33.25
CA SER A 210 -7.87 9.45 33.59
C SER A 210 -8.40 8.02 33.44
N LYS A 211 -9.73 7.83 33.39
CA LYS A 211 -10.37 6.52 33.10
C LYS A 211 -10.11 6.04 31.67
N ILE A 212 -9.78 6.95 30.75
CA ILE A 212 -9.48 6.65 29.35
C ILE A 212 -8.01 6.21 29.27
N SER A 213 -7.72 5.16 28.52
CA SER A 213 -6.36 4.61 28.42
C SER A 213 -5.34 5.61 27.87
N ALA A 214 -4.07 5.42 28.25
CA ALA A 214 -2.99 6.33 27.88
C ALA A 214 -2.82 6.41 26.36
N GLU A 215 -3.04 5.30 25.64
CA GLU A 215 -2.94 5.18 24.20
C GLU A 215 -3.98 6.06 23.48
N VAL A 216 -5.23 6.06 23.97
CA VAL A 216 -6.30 6.93 23.45
C VAL A 216 -5.97 8.40 23.75
N GLN A 217 -5.49 8.72 24.95
CA GLN A 217 -5.07 10.08 25.31
C GLN A 217 -3.90 10.58 24.45
N ASN A 218 -2.91 9.73 24.20
CA ASN A 218 -1.75 10.06 23.37
C ASN A 218 -2.19 10.32 21.92
N THR A 219 -3.08 9.48 21.39
CA THR A 219 -3.66 9.68 20.06
C THR A 219 -4.45 11.00 19.98
N ALA A 220 -5.21 11.35 21.02
CA ALA A 220 -5.98 12.59 21.07
C ALA A 220 -5.09 13.85 21.01
N ILE A 221 -3.91 13.83 21.63
CA ILE A 221 -2.91 14.91 21.55
C ILE A 221 -2.37 15.08 20.13
N LEU A 222 -2.04 13.97 19.46
CA LEU A 222 -1.57 13.97 18.08
C LEU A 222 -2.65 14.47 17.11
N THR A 223 -3.89 14.01 17.31
CA THR A 223 -5.08 14.45 16.57
C THR A 223 -5.28 15.95 16.69
N TYR A 224 -5.19 16.50 17.91
CA TYR A 224 -5.38 17.93 18.13
C TYR A 224 -4.30 18.79 17.44
N GLY A 225 -3.04 18.34 17.42
CA GLY A 225 -1.96 18.99 16.66
C GLY A 225 -2.27 19.07 15.15
N THR A 226 -2.90 18.03 14.61
CA THR A 226 -3.35 18.00 13.21
C THR A 226 -4.57 18.89 12.97
N LEU A 227 -5.50 18.99 13.94
CA LEU A 227 -6.63 19.92 13.86
C LEU A 227 -6.15 21.37 13.81
N ILE A 228 -5.14 21.74 14.60
CA ILE A 228 -4.52 23.07 14.55
C ILE A 228 -3.99 23.36 13.14
N TYR A 229 -3.25 22.42 12.55
CA TYR A 229 -2.77 22.56 11.17
C TYR A 229 -3.92 22.80 10.18
N LYS A 230 -4.94 21.94 10.19
CA LYS A 230 -6.05 22.01 9.23
C LYS A 230 -6.85 23.30 9.36
N THR A 231 -7.12 23.75 10.59
CA THR A 231 -7.86 24.99 10.84
C THR A 231 -7.03 26.22 10.47
N CYS A 232 -5.78 26.28 10.92
CA CYS A 232 -4.94 27.47 10.72
C CYS A 232 -4.34 27.58 9.31
N LEU A 233 -4.35 26.50 8.53
CA LEU A 233 -4.09 26.57 7.08
C LEU A 233 -5.20 27.32 6.34
N VAL A 234 -6.45 27.26 6.81
CA VAL A 234 -7.57 28.03 6.27
C VAL A 234 -7.53 29.45 6.83
N HIS A 235 -7.74 29.60 8.14
CA HIS A 235 -7.65 30.88 8.83
C HIS A 235 -7.61 30.70 10.36
N CYS A 236 -6.61 31.29 11.02
CA CYS A 236 -6.54 31.49 12.46
C CYS A 236 -5.92 32.85 12.78
N PRO A 237 -6.28 33.49 13.92
CA PRO A 237 -5.49 34.58 14.47
C PRO A 237 -4.05 34.11 14.74
N TYR A 238 -3.06 34.96 14.42
CA TYR A 238 -1.64 34.63 14.64
C TYR A 238 -1.34 34.31 16.11
N GLU A 239 -1.93 35.08 17.04
CA GLU A 239 -1.80 34.89 18.49
C GLU A 239 -2.28 33.50 18.92
N MET A 240 -3.42 33.05 18.40
CA MET A 240 -3.98 31.73 18.69
C MET A 240 -3.04 30.60 18.24
N LEU A 241 -2.46 30.71 17.05
CA LEU A 241 -1.50 29.72 16.57
C LEU A 241 -0.25 29.70 17.45
N ASP A 242 0.28 30.87 17.81
CA ASP A 242 1.48 30.97 18.65
C ASP A 242 1.24 30.41 20.06
N ASP A 243 0.07 30.66 20.65
CA ASP A 243 -0.33 30.11 21.95
C ASP A 243 -0.40 28.58 21.93
N TYR A 244 -0.96 27.98 20.87
CA TYR A 244 -0.96 26.52 20.74
C TYR A 244 0.43 25.96 20.53
N VAL A 245 1.27 26.59 19.72
CA VAL A 245 2.65 26.13 19.51
C VAL A 245 3.44 26.19 20.81
N ARG A 246 3.30 27.28 21.59
CA ARG A 246 3.88 27.40 22.94
C ARG A 246 3.34 26.35 23.90
N LEU A 247 2.03 26.12 23.92
CA LEU A 247 1.41 25.08 24.76
C LEU A 247 2.06 23.71 24.53
N TYR A 248 2.25 23.30 23.27
CA TYR A 248 2.88 22.01 22.97
C TYR A 248 4.36 21.98 23.38
N LEU A 249 5.09 23.08 23.18
CA LEU A 249 6.48 23.22 23.62
C LEU A 249 6.60 23.14 25.15
N ASP A 250 5.76 23.87 25.88
CA ASP A 250 5.73 23.88 27.33
C ASP A 250 5.43 22.45 27.83
N LYS A 251 4.41 21.78 27.29
CA LYS A 251 4.06 20.40 27.64
C LYS A 251 5.18 19.40 27.33
N PHE A 252 5.94 19.61 26.26
CA PHE A 252 7.13 18.83 25.96
C PHE A 252 8.21 19.03 27.04
N THR A 253 8.50 20.28 27.43
CA THR A 253 9.53 20.59 28.43
C THR A 253 9.15 20.15 29.85
N GLU A 254 7.88 20.27 30.23
CA GLU A 254 7.34 19.84 31.54
C GLU A 254 7.31 18.31 31.69
N SER A 255 7.23 17.56 30.59
CA SER A 255 7.07 16.11 30.61
C SER A 255 8.38 15.40 30.94
N THR A 256 8.37 14.54 31.96
CA THR A 256 9.54 13.74 32.37
C THR A 256 9.56 12.34 31.76
N ARG A 257 8.38 11.76 31.47
CA ARG A 257 8.26 10.42 30.88
C ARG A 257 8.54 10.47 29.38
N TYR A 258 9.45 9.61 28.92
CA TYR A 258 9.86 9.54 27.52
C TYR A 258 8.67 9.45 26.55
N GLU A 259 7.77 8.48 26.77
CA GLU A 259 6.59 8.24 25.95
C GLU A 259 5.72 9.50 25.80
N ARG A 260 5.43 10.19 26.91
CA ARG A 260 4.60 11.40 26.88
C ARG A 260 5.30 12.57 26.22
N LYS A 261 6.62 12.71 26.46
CA LYS A 261 7.45 13.74 25.82
C LYS A 261 7.54 13.55 24.31
N MET A 262 7.68 12.30 23.84
CA MET A 262 7.63 11.95 22.41
C MET A 262 6.30 12.34 21.76
N VAL A 263 5.17 12.05 22.42
CA VAL A 263 3.84 12.40 21.92
C VAL A 263 3.67 13.93 21.78
N TRP A 264 4.14 14.72 22.75
CA TRP A 264 4.09 16.18 22.64
C TRP A 264 5.00 16.72 21.53
N LEU A 265 6.19 16.15 21.34
CA LEU A 265 7.09 16.52 20.25
C LEU A 265 6.48 16.22 18.87
N GLU A 266 5.91 15.03 18.69
CA GLU A 266 5.24 14.65 17.44
C GLU A 266 3.92 15.40 17.23
N GLY A 267 3.22 15.76 18.31
CA GLY A 267 2.05 16.62 18.28
C GLY A 267 2.40 18.05 17.85
N LEU A 268 3.52 18.61 18.34
CA LEU A 268 4.08 19.87 17.88
C LEU A 268 4.46 19.78 16.40
N ALA A 269 5.10 18.68 15.99
CA ALA A 269 5.45 18.41 14.60
C ALA A 269 4.23 18.35 13.67
N ASN A 270 3.07 17.86 14.14
CA ASN A 270 1.83 17.85 13.36
C ASN A 270 1.30 19.24 13.01
N ILE A 271 1.59 20.26 13.83
CA ILE A 271 1.13 21.64 13.62
C ILE A 271 1.75 22.22 12.34
N GLN A 272 3.02 21.96 12.05
CA GLN A 272 3.77 22.35 10.81
C GLN A 272 3.72 23.84 10.38
N LEU A 273 3.02 24.70 11.12
CA LEU A 273 2.80 26.11 10.81
C LEU A 273 3.49 26.99 11.85
N GLY A 274 3.62 28.28 11.54
CA GLY A 274 4.22 29.26 12.44
C GLY A 274 5.70 28.94 12.72
N ARG A 275 6.10 29.06 13.98
CA ARG A 275 7.49 28.93 14.44
C ARG A 275 7.89 27.51 14.85
N VAL A 276 7.13 26.49 14.44
CA VAL A 276 7.38 25.09 14.80
C VAL A 276 8.80 24.65 14.42
N VAL A 277 9.26 24.96 13.20
CA VAL A 277 10.62 24.58 12.77
C VAL A 277 11.67 25.25 13.65
N GLU A 278 11.53 26.54 13.92
CA GLU A 278 12.42 27.33 14.79
C GLU A 278 12.48 26.77 16.23
N PHE A 279 11.43 26.09 16.70
CA PHE A 279 11.41 25.40 17.99
C PHE A 279 12.00 23.98 17.94
N LEU A 280 11.89 23.28 16.81
CA LEU A 280 12.51 21.96 16.62
C LEU A 280 14.03 22.07 16.47
N GLU A 281 14.53 23.15 15.88
CA GLU A 281 15.95 23.39 15.64
C GLU A 281 16.86 23.36 16.88
N PRO A 282 16.57 24.07 17.99
CA PRO A 282 17.41 24.02 19.19
C PRO A 282 17.40 22.63 19.84
N ILE A 283 16.32 21.87 19.68
CA ILE A 283 16.24 20.46 20.09
C ILE A 283 17.17 19.62 19.22
N ALA A 284 17.06 19.70 17.89
CA ALA A 284 17.90 18.93 16.96
C ALA A 284 19.41 19.26 17.10
N SER A 285 19.75 20.54 17.24
CA SER A 285 21.13 21.03 17.37
C SER A 285 21.82 20.58 18.65
N GLY A 286 21.07 20.15 19.67
CA GLY A 286 21.61 19.70 20.95
C GLY A 286 21.86 20.81 21.98
N ASN A 287 21.31 22.01 21.76
CA ASN A 287 21.49 23.14 22.67
C ASN A 287 20.69 22.99 23.99
N ASN A 288 19.69 22.10 24.02
CA ASN A 288 18.70 22.02 25.10
C ASN A 288 18.91 20.85 26.10
N ALA A 289 20.12 20.27 26.20
CA ALA A 289 20.44 19.12 27.08
C ALA A 289 19.55 17.86 26.87
N GLU A 290 18.85 17.76 25.75
CA GLU A 290 17.97 16.63 25.42
C GLU A 290 18.74 15.38 25.00
N SER A 291 18.09 14.21 25.18
CA SER A 291 18.68 12.93 24.75
C SER A 291 18.91 12.88 23.24
N ARG A 292 19.88 12.07 22.79
CA ARG A 292 20.14 11.86 21.35
C ARG A 292 18.89 11.43 20.57
N HIS A 293 17.97 10.71 21.21
CA HIS A 293 16.74 10.22 20.59
C HIS A 293 15.80 11.38 20.26
N PHE A 294 15.60 12.33 21.18
CA PHE A 294 14.80 13.52 20.91
C PHE A 294 15.44 14.44 19.87
N ARG A 295 16.78 14.54 19.84
CA ARG A 295 17.49 15.26 18.77
C ARG A 295 17.18 14.67 17.39
N ALA A 296 17.21 13.34 17.27
CA ALA A 296 16.89 12.64 16.03
C ALA A 296 15.42 12.79 15.65
N LEU A 297 14.50 12.60 16.60
CA LEU A 297 13.07 12.79 16.38
C LEU A 297 12.74 14.21 15.93
N ALA A 298 13.33 15.24 16.53
CA ALA A 298 13.16 16.63 16.11
C ALA A 298 13.67 16.87 14.66
N ALA A 299 14.77 16.24 14.28
CA ALA A 299 15.26 16.28 12.91
C ALA A 299 14.27 15.60 11.94
N TRP A 300 13.84 14.37 12.21
CA TRP A 300 12.86 13.66 11.38
C TRP A 300 11.52 14.39 11.29
N ALA A 301 11.07 15.02 12.37
CA ALA A 301 9.87 15.85 12.44
C ALA A 301 9.93 17.10 11.53
N SER A 302 11.13 17.54 11.15
CA SER A 302 11.33 18.69 10.25
C SER A 302 11.19 18.34 8.76
N ILE A 303 11.07 17.06 8.39
CA ILE A 303 11.00 16.63 6.98
C ILE A 303 9.82 17.27 6.21
N PRO A 304 8.58 17.27 6.72
CA PRO A 304 7.43 17.83 5.99
C PRO A 304 7.58 19.32 5.67
N THR A 305 8.21 20.08 6.57
CA THR A 305 8.40 21.53 6.45
C THR A 305 9.70 21.91 5.75
N ALA A 306 10.64 20.97 5.59
CA ALA A 306 11.95 21.23 5.01
C ALA A 306 11.92 21.84 3.59
N PRO A 307 11.04 21.41 2.66
CA PRO A 307 10.92 22.04 1.35
C PRO A 307 10.40 23.48 1.40
N LEU A 308 9.68 23.86 2.47
CA LEU A 308 9.04 25.17 2.63
C LEU A 308 9.96 26.20 3.29
N ARG A 309 10.92 25.77 4.12
CA ARG A 309 11.85 26.64 4.86
C ARG A 309 13.34 26.27 4.66
N PRO A 310 13.85 26.23 3.41
CA PRO A 310 15.25 25.92 3.15
C PRO A 310 16.24 26.98 3.68
N ASP A 311 15.74 28.17 4.04
CA ASP A 311 16.45 29.26 4.73
C ASP A 311 16.86 28.89 6.16
N VAL A 312 16.03 28.08 6.82
CA VAL A 312 16.17 27.65 8.23
C VAL A 312 16.88 26.31 8.30
N ILE A 313 16.48 25.35 7.46
CA ILE A 313 17.08 24.01 7.41
C ILE A 313 18.59 24.05 7.13
N TYR A 314 19.05 24.81 6.14
CA TYR A 314 20.45 24.74 5.72
C TYR A 314 21.44 25.17 6.83
N PRO A 315 21.28 26.34 7.48
CA PRO A 315 22.14 26.77 8.59
C PRO A 315 22.22 25.80 9.77
N VAL A 316 21.13 25.09 10.09
CA VAL A 316 21.09 24.18 11.25
C VAL A 316 21.67 22.81 10.93
N TYR A 317 21.32 22.22 9.79
CA TYR A 317 21.68 20.83 9.52
C TYR A 317 23.05 20.68 8.83
N TRP A 318 23.57 21.73 8.16
CA TRP A 318 24.91 21.68 7.59
C TRP A 318 26.01 21.48 8.66
N PRO A 319 26.04 22.23 9.78
CA PRO A 319 26.98 21.98 10.88
C PRO A 319 26.89 20.57 11.47
N ILE A 320 25.68 20.00 11.59
CA ILE A 320 25.46 18.64 12.10
C ILE A 320 26.08 17.60 11.15
N LEU A 321 25.91 17.76 9.84
CA LEU A 321 26.48 16.85 8.85
C LEU A 321 28.02 16.85 8.87
N VAL A 322 28.64 18.02 8.95
CA VAL A 322 30.11 18.15 8.88
C VAL A 322 30.80 17.79 10.20
N ASN A 323 30.07 17.78 11.32
CA ASN A 323 30.61 17.36 12.60
C ASN A 323 30.86 15.85 12.64
N ARG A 324 32.12 15.44 12.53
CA ARG A 324 32.53 14.03 12.52
C ARG A 324 32.37 13.33 13.87
N THR A 325 32.25 14.08 14.97
CA THR A 325 32.01 13.49 16.30
C THR A 325 30.53 13.21 16.56
N GLU A 326 29.65 13.67 15.67
CA GLU A 326 28.21 13.48 15.80
C GLU A 326 27.79 12.04 15.46
N HIS A 327 26.71 11.58 16.09
CA HIS A 327 26.15 10.25 15.85
C HIS A 327 25.73 10.07 14.39
N LEU A 328 25.97 8.87 13.84
CA LEU A 328 25.65 8.54 12.44
C LEU A 328 24.18 8.84 12.11
N GLU A 329 23.25 8.50 13.00
CA GLU A 329 21.82 8.77 12.83
C GLU A 329 21.53 10.26 12.59
N MET A 330 22.12 11.14 13.41
CA MET A 330 21.94 12.59 13.27
C MET A 330 22.57 13.12 11.97
N ARG A 331 23.75 12.62 11.59
CA ARG A 331 24.40 13.00 10.32
C ARG A 331 23.58 12.54 9.10
N ILE A 332 22.95 11.37 9.17
CA ILE A 332 22.03 10.87 8.13
C ILE A 332 20.74 11.72 8.08
N ALA A 333 20.14 12.03 9.22
CA ALA A 333 18.95 12.89 9.27
C ALA A 333 19.26 14.27 8.66
N ALA A 334 20.40 14.86 9.03
CA ALA A 334 20.88 16.13 8.47
C ALA A 334 21.09 16.04 6.96
N LEU A 335 21.79 15.01 6.46
CA LEU A 335 21.98 14.79 5.02
C LEU A 335 20.64 14.65 4.28
N THR A 336 19.68 13.93 4.87
CA THR A 336 18.33 13.74 4.31
C THR A 336 17.64 15.09 4.17
N LEU A 337 17.58 15.88 5.24
CA LEU A 337 16.94 17.20 5.27
C LEU A 337 17.59 18.19 4.28
N LEU A 338 18.91 18.19 4.17
CA LEU A 338 19.64 19.03 3.22
C LEU A 338 19.33 18.68 1.75
N VAL A 339 18.95 17.44 1.47
CA VAL A 339 18.60 16.98 0.10
C VAL A 339 17.11 17.18 -0.19
N VAL A 340 16.21 16.89 0.75
CA VAL A 340 14.76 17.03 0.53
C VAL A 340 14.27 18.47 0.65
N SER A 341 15.05 19.37 1.26
CA SER A 341 14.78 20.83 1.28
C SER A 341 14.93 21.51 -0.09
N SER A 342 14.95 20.74 -1.19
CA SER A 342 15.09 21.23 -2.56
C SER A 342 16.29 22.16 -2.75
N PRO A 343 17.52 21.69 -2.45
CA PRO A 343 18.71 22.53 -2.47
C PRO A 343 18.98 23.09 -3.87
N THR A 344 19.52 24.31 -3.93
CA THR A 344 20.09 24.86 -5.17
C THR A 344 21.12 23.88 -5.75
N PRO A 345 21.33 23.84 -7.08
CA PRO A 345 22.36 22.99 -7.69
C PRO A 345 23.74 23.13 -7.02
N ASN A 346 24.15 24.36 -6.67
CA ASN A 346 25.42 24.63 -5.98
C ASN A 346 25.53 23.95 -4.61
N ARG A 347 24.45 23.93 -3.82
CA ARG A 347 24.41 23.23 -2.53
C ARG A 347 24.52 21.71 -2.72
N LEU A 348 23.86 21.15 -3.73
CA LEU A 348 23.94 19.72 -4.02
C LEU A 348 25.32 19.32 -4.56
N ILE A 349 25.95 20.16 -5.39
CA ILE A 349 27.34 20.00 -5.82
C ILE A 349 28.29 20.03 -4.61
N SER A 350 28.08 20.96 -3.67
CA SER A 350 28.89 21.08 -2.45
C SER A 350 28.76 19.85 -1.56
N LEU A 351 27.53 19.33 -1.39
CA LEU A 351 27.27 18.06 -0.71
C LEU A 351 28.05 16.91 -1.38
N TYR A 352 27.98 16.81 -2.71
CA TYR A 352 28.70 15.79 -3.46
C TYR A 352 30.22 15.82 -3.17
N TRP A 353 30.84 17.00 -3.26
CA TRP A 353 32.28 17.14 -3.01
C TRP A 353 32.66 16.83 -1.56
N TYR A 354 31.87 17.27 -0.60
CA TYR A 354 32.07 16.92 0.81
C TYR A 354 32.05 15.39 1.00
N MET A 355 31.02 14.73 0.44
CA MET A 355 30.82 13.30 0.57
C MET A 355 31.92 12.45 -0.09
N GLN A 356 32.61 12.95 -1.13
CA GLN A 356 33.77 12.24 -1.71
C GLN A 356 34.91 12.01 -0.71
N SER A 357 35.00 12.86 0.32
CA SER A 357 36.03 12.78 1.37
C SER A 357 35.51 12.20 2.69
N GLU A 358 34.29 11.67 2.72
CA GLU A 358 33.66 11.18 3.95
C GLU A 358 34.32 9.85 4.41
N PRO A 359 34.92 9.81 5.62
CA PRO A 359 35.55 8.59 6.13
C PRO A 359 34.54 7.54 6.60
N ASN A 360 33.34 7.95 7.04
CA ASN A 360 32.33 7.00 7.51
C ASN A 360 31.69 6.25 6.34
N GLN A 361 32.01 4.97 6.19
CA GLN A 361 31.51 4.14 5.09
C GLN A 361 29.98 4.01 5.08
N HIS A 362 29.31 3.97 6.24
CA HIS A 362 27.85 3.91 6.32
C HIS A 362 27.20 5.19 5.79
N LEU A 363 27.71 6.36 6.17
CA LEU A 363 27.21 7.65 5.70
C LEU A 363 27.46 7.82 4.19
N TYR A 364 28.63 7.42 3.71
CA TYR A 364 28.92 7.44 2.27
C TYR A 364 28.03 6.46 1.49
N ASN A 365 27.78 5.25 2.02
CA ASN A 365 26.87 4.28 1.38
C ASN A 365 25.42 4.78 1.35
N TYR A 366 24.98 5.47 2.40
CA TYR A 366 23.69 6.16 2.43
C TYR A 366 23.57 7.19 1.30
N PHE A 367 24.55 8.07 1.17
CA PHE A 367 24.60 9.06 0.08
C PHE A 367 24.65 8.39 -1.29
N TYR A 368 25.47 7.34 -1.43
CA TYR A 368 25.62 6.58 -2.66
C TYR A 368 24.29 5.98 -3.13
N THR A 369 23.60 5.25 -2.24
CA THR A 369 22.31 4.62 -2.53
C THR A 369 21.22 5.65 -2.83
N MET A 370 21.16 6.74 -2.06
CA MET A 370 20.23 7.84 -2.29
C MET A 370 20.36 8.43 -3.70
N LEU A 371 21.56 8.86 -4.10
CA LEU A 371 21.79 9.41 -5.44
C LEU A 371 21.51 8.36 -6.53
N LYS A 372 21.89 7.10 -6.29
CA LYS A 372 21.71 6.04 -7.27
C LYS A 372 20.23 5.74 -7.52
N SER A 373 19.41 5.71 -6.47
CA SER A 373 17.96 5.53 -6.59
C SER A 373 17.25 6.74 -7.20
N MET A 374 17.79 7.96 -6.98
CA MET A 374 17.21 9.20 -7.53
C MET A 374 17.58 9.45 -9.01
N GLU A 375 18.64 8.85 -9.56
CA GLU A 375 19.12 9.09 -10.95
C GLU A 375 18.01 9.05 -12.00
N ARG A 376 17.04 8.14 -11.86
CA ARG A 376 15.92 7.98 -12.81
C ARG A 376 14.54 8.13 -12.16
N THR A 377 14.47 8.82 -11.02
CA THR A 377 13.19 9.05 -10.33
C THR A 377 12.17 9.68 -11.27
N THR A 378 10.96 9.12 -11.28
CA THR A 378 9.81 9.64 -12.00
C THR A 378 8.94 10.53 -11.12
N TYR A 379 9.19 10.56 -9.81
CA TYR A 379 8.49 11.40 -8.85
C TYR A 379 8.67 12.90 -9.14
N PRO A 380 7.59 13.69 -9.35
CA PRO A 380 7.69 15.08 -9.77
C PRO A 380 8.55 15.97 -8.86
N CYS A 381 8.40 15.85 -7.53
CA CYS A 381 9.12 16.69 -6.56
C CYS A 381 10.63 16.41 -6.55
N TYR A 382 11.06 15.19 -6.87
CA TYR A 382 12.48 14.82 -6.89
C TYR A 382 13.11 14.89 -8.28
N LYS A 383 12.35 15.21 -9.32
CA LYS A 383 12.82 15.26 -10.71
C LYS A 383 14.02 16.20 -10.91
N HIS A 384 14.05 17.34 -10.23
CA HIS A 384 15.20 18.26 -10.25
C HIS A 384 16.46 17.63 -9.65
N ILE A 385 16.30 17.00 -8.47
CA ILE A 385 17.38 16.30 -7.77
C ILE A 385 17.91 15.14 -8.63
N GLY A 386 17.01 14.36 -9.24
CA GLY A 386 17.35 13.23 -10.11
C GLY A 386 18.20 13.61 -11.32
N ARG A 387 17.93 14.77 -11.95
CA ARG A 387 18.75 15.28 -13.06
C ARG A 387 20.21 15.52 -12.65
N ILE A 388 20.41 16.12 -11.48
CA ILE A 388 21.75 16.38 -10.95
C ILE A 388 22.40 15.09 -10.47
N ALA A 389 21.64 14.23 -9.79
CA ALA A 389 22.10 12.90 -9.37
C ALA A 389 22.59 12.06 -10.55
N ALA A 390 21.93 12.15 -11.71
CA ALA A 390 22.34 11.45 -12.94
C ALA A 390 23.66 11.94 -13.54
N GLN A 391 24.02 13.20 -13.31
CA GLN A 391 25.33 13.72 -13.71
C GLN A 391 26.42 13.16 -12.79
N PHE A 392 26.17 13.15 -11.48
CA PHE A 392 27.13 12.68 -10.49
C PHE A 392 27.25 11.16 -10.42
N SER A 393 26.20 10.41 -10.71
CA SER A 393 26.22 8.95 -10.58
C SER A 393 27.25 8.27 -11.49
N ARG A 394 27.64 8.93 -12.59
CA ARG A 394 28.69 8.47 -13.53
C ARG A 394 30.10 8.52 -12.93
N VAL A 395 30.33 9.44 -12.00
CA VAL A 395 31.64 9.67 -11.34
C VAL A 395 31.64 9.20 -9.89
N LEU A 396 30.49 8.73 -9.39
CA LEU A 396 30.30 8.26 -8.03
C LEU A 396 30.97 6.90 -7.83
N ARG A 397 31.92 6.83 -6.89
CA ARG A 397 32.64 5.59 -6.59
C ARG A 397 31.77 4.68 -5.73
N LYS A 398 31.62 3.43 -6.12
CA LYS A 398 30.98 2.41 -5.28
C LYS A 398 31.83 2.17 -4.02
N PRO A 399 31.25 2.12 -2.81
CA PRO A 399 32.01 1.81 -1.60
C PRO A 399 32.66 0.42 -1.71
N SER A 400 33.92 0.28 -1.27
CA SER A 400 34.68 -0.98 -1.36
C SER A 400 33.98 -2.14 -0.63
N ASN A 401 33.35 -1.86 0.52
CA ASN A 401 32.63 -2.84 1.33
C ASN A 401 31.10 -2.78 1.15
N SER A 402 30.60 -2.22 0.05
CA SER A 402 29.15 -1.97 -0.11
C SER A 402 28.27 -3.23 -0.02
N LYS A 403 28.84 -4.43 -0.22
CA LYS A 403 28.11 -5.69 -0.11
C LYS A 403 27.69 -6.00 1.32
N TYR A 404 28.42 -5.47 2.30
CA TYR A 404 28.17 -5.73 3.72
C TYR A 404 27.42 -4.59 4.40
N LEU A 405 27.48 -3.36 3.88
CA LEU A 405 26.85 -2.19 4.51
C LEU A 405 25.33 -2.21 4.32
N ILE A 406 24.58 -2.25 5.42
CA ILE A 406 23.11 -2.26 5.37
C ILE A 406 22.51 -0.84 5.30
N THR A 407 23.20 0.15 5.88
CA THR A 407 22.73 1.55 5.91
C THR A 407 22.56 2.12 4.50
N GLY A 408 21.37 2.61 4.16
CA GLY A 408 21.05 3.06 2.80
C GLY A 408 19.72 3.82 2.69
N ASN A 409 19.56 4.51 1.57
CA ASN A 409 18.30 5.14 1.15
C ASN A 409 17.91 4.60 -0.21
N TYR A 410 16.81 3.86 -0.26
CA TYR A 410 16.34 3.17 -1.44
C TYR A 410 15.02 3.79 -1.86
N LEU A 411 14.94 4.20 -3.12
CA LEU A 411 13.75 4.81 -3.69
C LEU A 411 13.34 4.05 -4.94
N VAL A 412 12.08 3.63 -4.97
CA VAL A 412 11.44 2.99 -6.11
C VAL A 412 10.13 3.71 -6.41
N ASP A 413 9.92 4.13 -7.64
CA ASP A 413 8.78 4.87 -8.11
C ASP A 413 8.36 4.43 -9.52
N TYR A 414 7.13 4.78 -9.84
CA TYR A 414 6.63 4.73 -11.21
C TYR A 414 5.71 5.93 -11.48
N GLN A 415 5.57 6.27 -12.76
CA GLN A 415 4.67 7.30 -13.25
C GLN A 415 4.08 6.88 -14.60
N ASP A 416 2.80 7.20 -14.82
CA ASP A 416 2.19 7.20 -16.14
C ASP A 416 2.61 8.46 -16.93
N SER A 417 3.31 8.28 -18.06
CA SER A 417 3.84 9.40 -18.84
C SER A 417 2.76 10.27 -19.50
N SER A 418 1.60 9.70 -19.80
CA SER A 418 0.50 10.34 -20.53
C SER A 418 -0.43 11.10 -19.58
N ARG A 419 -0.62 10.59 -18.37
CA ARG A 419 -1.64 11.06 -17.42
C ARG A 419 -1.07 11.63 -16.12
N ARG A 420 0.20 11.36 -15.82
CA ARG A 420 0.99 11.90 -14.70
C ARG A 420 0.56 11.51 -13.28
N PHE A 421 -0.25 10.48 -13.11
CA PHE A 421 -0.39 9.82 -11.81
C PHE A 421 0.77 8.82 -11.60
N GLY A 422 1.02 8.44 -10.34
CA GLY A 422 2.06 7.47 -10.02
C GLY A 422 2.17 7.20 -8.52
N ALA A 423 3.17 6.41 -8.16
CA ALA A 423 3.49 6.15 -6.76
C ALA A 423 5.00 6.08 -6.52
N ILE A 424 5.40 6.38 -5.29
CA ILE A 424 6.77 6.29 -4.80
C ILE A 424 6.79 5.53 -3.47
N LEU A 425 7.74 4.60 -3.36
CA LEU A 425 8.12 3.88 -2.16
C LEU A 425 9.57 4.24 -1.81
N GLN A 426 9.77 4.85 -0.65
CA GLN A 426 11.09 5.20 -0.14
C GLN A 426 11.38 4.45 1.17
N GLY A 427 12.51 3.78 1.25
CA GLY A 427 12.99 3.07 2.44
C GLY A 427 14.37 3.58 2.87
N ILE A 428 14.45 4.13 4.08
CA ILE A 428 15.69 4.56 4.74
C ILE A 428 16.01 3.55 5.84
N ILE A 429 17.23 3.02 5.82
CA ILE A 429 17.73 2.09 6.84
C ILE A 429 19.02 2.69 7.42
N ILE A 430 19.08 2.76 8.75
CA ILE A 430 20.28 3.19 9.49
C ILE A 430 20.70 2.03 10.36
N ALA A 431 21.95 1.60 10.19
CA ALA A 431 22.53 0.52 10.96
C ALA A 431 23.59 1.07 11.92
N ASN A 432 23.82 0.34 13.00
CA ASN A 432 24.91 0.63 13.91
C ASN A 432 26.26 0.52 13.16
N PRO A 433 27.15 1.53 13.22
CA PRO A 433 28.43 1.48 12.50
C PRO A 433 29.36 0.34 12.92
N SER A 434 29.24 -0.14 14.15
CA SER A 434 30.13 -1.16 14.72
C SER A 434 29.62 -2.58 14.47
N THR A 435 28.30 -2.80 14.55
CA THR A 435 27.69 -4.12 14.40
C THR A 435 27.02 -4.35 13.05
N ASN A 436 26.78 -3.27 12.30
CA ASN A 436 26.04 -3.24 11.04
C ASN A 436 24.60 -3.80 11.14
N ILE A 437 24.05 -3.93 12.35
CA ILE A 437 22.65 -4.29 12.59
C ILE A 437 21.75 -3.05 12.37
N PRO A 438 20.63 -3.16 11.65
CA PRO A 438 19.66 -2.07 11.50
C PRO A 438 19.09 -1.63 12.84
N GLU A 439 19.20 -0.33 13.15
CA GLU A 439 18.63 0.29 14.34
C GLU A 439 17.47 1.23 14.00
N VAL A 440 17.44 1.82 12.80
CA VAL A 440 16.33 2.68 12.35
C VAL A 440 15.86 2.25 10.96
N ILE A 441 14.54 2.15 10.80
CA ILE A 441 13.87 1.88 9.52
C ILE A 441 12.79 2.95 9.33
N TYR A 442 12.85 3.67 8.23
CA TYR A 442 11.83 4.64 7.83
C TYR A 442 11.32 4.33 6.43
N VAL A 443 10.05 3.94 6.33
CA VAL A 443 9.39 3.58 5.07
C VAL A 443 8.30 4.58 4.77
N THR A 444 8.24 5.10 3.54
CA THR A 444 7.19 6.01 3.08
C THR A 444 6.63 5.53 1.76
N LEU A 445 5.30 5.45 1.66
CA LEU A 445 4.53 5.17 0.46
C LEU A 445 3.68 6.39 0.13
N ASN A 446 3.75 6.88 -1.10
CA ASN A 446 2.97 8.01 -1.57
C ASN A 446 2.43 7.77 -2.99
N ASN A 447 1.10 7.77 -3.14
CA ASN A 447 0.40 7.75 -4.43
C ASN A 447 -0.08 9.17 -4.73
N TYR A 448 0.15 9.65 -5.94
CA TYR A 448 -0.15 11.02 -6.35
C TYR A 448 -0.85 11.06 -7.72
N GLY A 449 -1.69 12.07 -7.92
CA GLY A 449 -2.46 12.31 -9.14
C GLY A 449 -3.21 13.64 -9.04
N SER A 450 -3.62 14.22 -10.18
CA SER A 450 -4.38 15.50 -10.20
C SER A 450 -3.72 16.66 -9.42
N GLY A 451 -2.38 16.68 -9.34
CA GLY A 451 -1.64 17.68 -8.58
C GLY A 451 -1.70 17.53 -7.05
N THR A 452 -2.22 16.42 -6.53
CA THR A 452 -2.35 16.15 -5.09
C THR A 452 -1.83 14.76 -4.70
N HIS A 453 -1.63 14.55 -3.39
CA HIS A 453 -1.37 13.25 -2.80
C HIS A 453 -2.69 12.53 -2.53
N ILE A 454 -2.88 11.35 -3.11
CA ILE A 454 -4.08 10.53 -2.93
C ILE A 454 -3.92 9.61 -1.71
N ASN A 455 -2.74 9.02 -1.54
CA ASN A 455 -2.41 8.20 -0.38
C ASN A 455 -1.01 8.54 0.08
N HIS A 456 -0.80 8.75 1.38
CA HIS A 456 0.53 9.02 1.92
C HIS A 456 0.65 8.39 3.31
N LEU A 457 1.45 7.34 3.42
CA LEU A 457 1.67 6.56 4.64
C LEU A 457 3.17 6.50 4.92
N SER A 458 3.57 6.74 6.17
CA SER A 458 4.94 6.54 6.62
C SER A 458 5.01 5.76 7.91
N LEU A 459 6.05 4.94 8.06
CA LEU A 459 6.34 4.17 9.26
C LEU A 459 7.80 4.38 9.63
N TYR A 460 8.04 4.88 10.84
CA TYR A 460 9.35 5.01 11.47
C TYR A 460 9.44 3.98 12.59
N ILE A 461 10.50 3.18 12.59
CA ILE A 461 10.82 2.21 13.63
C ILE A 461 12.25 2.45 14.07
N LYS A 462 12.48 2.64 15.36
CA LYS A 462 13.80 2.67 15.98
C LYS A 462 13.91 1.57 17.00
N ALA A 463 14.85 0.64 16.83
CA ALA A 463 15.04 -0.54 17.66
C ALA A 463 16.52 -0.69 18.05
N GLU A 464 16.95 0.07 19.06
CA GLU A 464 18.32 -0.03 19.59
C GLU A 464 18.40 -1.08 20.70
N GLY A 465 19.45 -1.91 20.70
CA GLY A 465 19.69 -2.93 21.73
C GLY A 465 18.70 -4.12 21.74
N VAL A 466 17.61 -4.06 20.97
CA VAL A 466 16.55 -5.09 20.92
C VAL A 466 17.12 -6.45 20.48
N PHE A 467 17.95 -6.47 19.43
CA PHE A 467 18.54 -7.71 18.92
C PHE A 467 19.44 -8.42 19.96
N HIS A 468 20.18 -7.66 20.77
CA HIS A 468 20.97 -8.22 21.86
C HIS A 468 20.07 -8.79 22.98
N SER A 469 18.99 -8.09 23.34
CA SER A 469 18.02 -8.60 24.32
C SER A 469 17.29 -9.86 23.84
N LEU A 470 16.99 -9.95 22.54
CA LEU A 470 16.41 -11.14 21.92
C LEU A 470 17.37 -12.33 22.02
N ALA A 471 18.66 -12.13 21.73
CA ALA A 471 19.70 -13.15 21.84
C ALA A 471 19.76 -13.83 23.21
N THR A 472 19.55 -13.07 24.27
CA THR A 472 19.66 -13.54 25.66
C THR A 472 18.36 -14.10 26.23
N SER A 473 17.20 -13.84 25.60
CA SER A 473 15.88 -14.17 26.17
C SER A 473 15.24 -15.45 25.61
N PHE A 474 15.75 -16.01 24.52
CA PHE A 474 15.24 -17.28 23.98
C PHE A 474 16.00 -18.48 24.56
N ASP A 475 15.27 -19.37 25.24
CA ASP A 475 15.80 -20.60 25.88
C ASP A 475 16.31 -21.69 24.91
N ASN A 476 16.21 -21.48 23.59
CA ASN A 476 16.79 -22.36 22.57
C ASN A 476 17.90 -21.62 21.79
N PRO A 477 19.15 -21.64 22.30
CA PRO A 477 20.18 -20.66 21.94
C PRO A 477 20.97 -21.00 20.67
N THR A 478 20.78 -22.13 20.00
CA THR A 478 21.64 -22.55 18.88
C THR A 478 21.47 -21.67 17.65
N ASN A 479 20.26 -21.52 17.12
CA ASN A 479 20.05 -20.79 15.86
C ASN A 479 20.31 -19.28 15.94
N ILE A 480 19.97 -18.62 17.06
CA ILE A 480 20.17 -17.18 17.20
C ILE A 480 21.64 -16.87 17.53
N LYS A 481 22.32 -17.67 18.35
CA LYS A 481 23.76 -17.49 18.58
C LYS A 481 24.57 -17.72 17.32
N ASP A 482 24.18 -18.66 16.45
CA ASP A 482 24.89 -18.92 15.20
C ASP A 482 24.70 -17.78 14.20
N ILE A 483 23.50 -17.20 14.08
CA ILE A 483 23.26 -15.97 13.31
C ILE A 483 24.09 -14.80 13.87
N LEU A 484 24.11 -14.61 15.19
CA LEU A 484 24.88 -13.53 15.84
C LEU A 484 26.39 -13.71 15.69
N LYS A 485 26.88 -14.96 15.65
CA LYS A 485 28.28 -15.30 15.34
C LYS A 485 28.62 -15.00 13.88
N GLU A 486 27.72 -15.25 12.92
CA GLU A 486 27.90 -14.83 11.53
C GLU A 486 28.08 -13.31 11.40
N PHE A 487 27.40 -12.53 12.27
CA PHE A 487 27.56 -11.08 12.35
C PHE A 487 28.78 -10.59 13.14
N LYS A 488 29.66 -11.48 13.64
CA LYS A 488 30.90 -11.15 14.38
C LYS A 488 30.68 -10.16 15.54
N LEU A 489 29.63 -10.37 16.32
CA LEU A 489 29.30 -9.49 17.44
C LEU A 489 30.19 -9.80 18.65
N ASP A 490 31.08 -8.89 19.03
CA ASP A 490 31.69 -8.89 20.36
C ASP A 490 30.64 -8.45 21.40
N GLU A 491 30.51 -9.19 22.50
CA GLU A 491 29.55 -8.97 23.61
C GLU A 491 29.71 -7.63 24.38
N GLN A 492 30.51 -6.68 23.89
CA GLN A 492 31.13 -5.70 24.78
C GLN A 492 30.35 -4.41 25.09
N LYS A 493 29.12 -4.17 24.60
CA LYS A 493 28.30 -3.06 25.14
C LYS A 493 26.81 -3.38 25.15
N LYS A 494 26.29 -3.69 26.36
CA LYS A 494 24.86 -3.71 26.66
C LYS A 494 24.31 -2.27 26.59
N ASN A 495 23.94 -1.80 25.40
CA ASN A 495 23.18 -0.56 25.25
C ASN A 495 21.77 -0.76 25.83
N SER A 496 21.21 0.26 26.49
CA SER A 496 19.84 0.22 27.00
C SER A 496 18.85 -0.03 25.87
N VAL A 497 17.96 -1.00 26.04
CA VAL A 497 16.97 -1.37 25.00
C VAL A 497 15.97 -0.25 24.81
N HIS A 498 15.79 0.17 23.55
CA HIS A 498 14.95 1.30 23.19
C HIS A 498 14.19 1.02 21.89
N LEU A 499 12.86 0.88 21.98
CA LEU A 499 11.99 0.69 20.83
C LEU A 499 11.01 1.87 20.68
N GLU A 500 10.98 2.44 19.48
CA GLU A 500 10.04 3.48 19.08
C GLU A 500 9.36 3.07 17.77
N ILE A 501 8.05 3.29 17.69
CA ILE A 501 7.27 3.13 16.48
C ILE A 501 6.42 4.38 16.29
N ILE A 502 6.55 5.02 15.14
CA ILE A 502 5.78 6.21 14.77
C ILE A 502 5.16 5.97 13.40
N ALA A 503 3.83 6.04 13.34
CA ALA A 503 3.09 5.93 12.09
C ALA A 503 2.53 7.30 11.68
N ARG A 504 2.65 7.64 10.41
CA ARG A 504 2.17 8.91 9.84
C ARG A 504 1.21 8.68 8.68
N ILE A 505 0.14 9.46 8.61
CA ILE A 505 -0.80 9.51 7.49
C ILE A 505 -0.86 10.96 7.00
N GLN A 506 -0.70 11.20 5.69
CA GLN A 506 -0.60 12.55 5.11
C GLN A 506 0.46 13.43 5.82
N GLU A 507 1.63 12.86 6.13
CA GLU A 507 2.72 13.52 6.87
C GLU A 507 2.38 13.91 8.31
N LYS A 508 1.23 13.48 8.83
CA LYS A 508 0.80 13.72 10.22
C LYS A 508 0.99 12.46 11.03
N THR A 509 1.70 12.56 12.15
CA THR A 509 1.85 11.49 13.12
C THR A 509 0.50 11.16 13.75
N VAL A 510 0.06 9.91 13.60
CA VAL A 510 -1.24 9.41 14.07
C VAL A 510 -1.09 8.39 15.20
N LEU A 511 0.09 7.79 15.35
CA LEU A 511 0.39 6.82 16.40
C LEU A 511 1.86 6.92 16.81
N CYS A 512 2.10 6.85 18.11
CA CYS A 512 3.40 6.88 18.76
C CYS A 512 3.44 5.79 19.82
N VAL A 513 4.41 4.88 19.73
CA VAL A 513 4.62 3.81 20.72
C VAL A 513 6.08 3.81 21.15
N HIS A 514 6.32 3.79 22.47
CA HIS A 514 7.64 3.63 23.05
C HIS A 514 7.64 2.50 24.06
N TRP A 515 8.57 1.55 23.91
CA TRP A 515 8.80 0.48 24.88
C TRP A 515 10.25 0.49 25.38
N ASN A 516 10.39 0.33 26.70
CA ASN A 516 11.67 0.16 27.39
C ASN A 516 11.99 -1.34 27.56
N GLU A 517 13.16 -1.68 28.11
CA GLU A 517 13.59 -3.08 28.32
C GLU A 517 12.53 -3.93 29.04
N THR A 518 11.86 -3.40 30.09
CA THR A 518 10.82 -4.15 30.81
C THR A 518 9.59 -4.41 29.96
N LYS A 519 9.03 -3.38 29.29
CA LYS A 519 7.88 -3.52 28.38
C LYS A 519 8.23 -4.39 27.17
N ILE A 520 9.47 -4.37 26.69
CA ILE A 520 9.92 -5.22 25.58
C ILE A 520 10.02 -6.66 26.03
N VAL A 521 10.61 -6.94 27.20
CA VAL A 521 10.69 -8.32 27.72
C VAL A 521 9.30 -8.85 28.05
N GLU A 522 8.44 -8.07 28.68
CA GLU A 522 7.02 -8.43 28.91
C GLU A 522 6.27 -8.63 27.60
N GLY A 523 6.43 -7.71 26.65
CA GLY A 523 5.84 -7.78 25.32
C GLY A 523 6.35 -8.97 24.51
N LEU A 524 7.63 -9.34 24.63
CA LEU A 524 8.22 -10.51 23.98
C LEU A 524 7.78 -11.81 24.66
N LYS A 525 7.71 -11.84 25.99
CA LYS A 525 7.10 -12.95 26.72
C LYS A 525 5.66 -13.14 26.28
N TYR A 526 4.89 -12.06 26.23
CA TYR A 526 3.54 -12.05 25.69
C TYR A 526 3.51 -12.49 24.23
N LEU A 527 4.38 -12.02 23.33
CA LEU A 527 4.40 -12.43 21.93
C LEU A 527 4.78 -13.91 21.75
N SER A 528 5.75 -14.39 22.53
CA SER A 528 6.19 -15.78 22.53
C SER A 528 5.12 -16.72 23.11
N SER A 529 4.43 -16.29 24.18
CA SER A 529 3.27 -17.00 24.71
C SER A 529 2.13 -16.88 23.72
N LEU A 530 1.92 -15.74 23.09
CA LEU A 530 0.84 -15.46 22.15
C LEU A 530 0.96 -16.30 20.90
N TRP A 531 2.14 -16.71 20.43
CA TRP A 531 2.20 -17.73 19.39
C TRP A 531 1.61 -19.07 19.89
N ASN A 532 1.97 -19.49 21.10
CA ASN A 532 1.43 -20.70 21.71
C ASN A 532 -0.05 -20.54 22.12
N ASP A 533 -0.48 -19.36 22.56
CA ASP A 533 -1.84 -19.03 22.99
C ASP A 533 -2.73 -18.82 21.77
N LEU A 534 -2.23 -18.21 20.70
CA LEU A 534 -2.89 -18.15 19.39
C LEU A 534 -2.93 -19.53 18.77
N TYR A 535 -1.87 -20.32 18.85
CA TYR A 535 -1.90 -21.70 18.38
C TYR A 535 -2.90 -22.50 19.23
N TYR A 536 -2.92 -22.33 20.54
CA TYR A 536 -3.85 -23.00 21.44
C TYR A 536 -5.29 -22.53 21.21
N MET A 537 -5.53 -21.23 21.04
CA MET A 537 -6.84 -20.65 20.71
C MET A 537 -7.27 -21.11 19.31
N TYR A 538 -6.38 -21.04 18.33
CA TYR A 538 -6.63 -21.53 16.98
C TYR A 538 -6.86 -23.03 16.94
N TYR A 539 -6.15 -23.81 17.73
CA TYR A 539 -6.30 -25.26 17.76
C TYR A 539 -7.53 -25.68 18.57
N ASN A 540 -7.82 -25.00 19.67
CA ASN A 540 -8.84 -25.42 20.65
C ASN A 540 -10.15 -24.66 20.65
N MET A 541 -10.17 -23.41 20.16
CA MET A 541 -11.35 -22.55 20.19
C MET A 541 -11.96 -22.36 18.81
N GLU A 542 -13.27 -22.19 18.80
CA GLU A 542 -14.01 -21.69 17.64
C GLU A 542 -14.17 -20.18 17.78
N PHE A 543 -13.95 -19.45 16.70
CA PHE A 543 -14.09 -18.00 16.70
C PHE A 543 -14.48 -17.50 15.31
N HIS A 544 -14.98 -16.27 15.27
CA HIS A 544 -15.26 -15.58 14.02
C HIS A 544 -14.52 -14.24 13.98
N VAL A 545 -14.30 -13.76 12.77
CA VAL A 545 -13.69 -12.47 12.48
C VAL A 545 -14.71 -11.65 11.70
N ASN A 546 -14.90 -10.40 12.11
CA ASN A 546 -15.82 -9.47 11.46
C ASN A 546 -15.24 -8.06 11.47
N GLN A 547 -14.54 -7.70 10.40
CA GLN A 547 -13.86 -6.41 10.28
C GLN A 547 -14.31 -5.72 8.99
N GLN A 548 -14.74 -4.47 9.10
CA GLN A 548 -15.00 -3.60 7.96
C GLN A 548 -14.12 -2.35 8.05
N ARG A 549 -13.68 -1.86 6.89
CA ARG A 549 -12.97 -0.59 6.75
C ARG A 549 -13.65 0.24 5.69
N ILE A 550 -14.09 1.45 6.04
CA ILE A 550 -14.59 2.43 5.06
C ILE A 550 -13.63 3.61 5.03
N ASN A 551 -13.18 3.97 3.83
CA ASN A 551 -12.24 5.07 3.63
C ASN A 551 -12.66 5.91 2.41
N VAL A 552 -12.55 7.23 2.53
CA VAL A 552 -12.80 8.18 1.44
C VAL A 552 -11.47 8.81 1.02
N PRO A 553 -10.65 8.10 0.21
CA PRO A 553 -9.27 8.52 -0.10
C PRO A 553 -9.17 9.82 -0.92
N LEU A 554 -10.26 10.25 -1.56
CA LEU A 554 -10.25 11.44 -2.39
C LEU A 554 -11.59 12.18 -2.26
N ILE A 555 -11.51 13.46 -1.89
CA ILE A 555 -12.61 14.42 -1.98
C ILE A 555 -12.00 15.73 -2.49
N ILE A 556 -12.29 16.07 -3.73
CA ILE A 556 -12.01 17.38 -4.31
C ILE A 556 -13.36 17.96 -4.70
N GLU A 557 -13.67 19.14 -4.18
CA GLU A 557 -14.93 19.82 -4.46
C GLU A 557 -14.67 21.31 -4.69
N SER A 558 -15.34 21.87 -5.69
CA SER A 558 -15.36 23.30 -5.99
C SER A 558 -16.78 23.69 -6.35
N ILE A 559 -17.25 24.81 -5.79
CA ILE A 559 -18.56 25.39 -6.13
C ILE A 559 -18.29 26.72 -6.83
N GLN A 560 -18.93 26.95 -7.97
CA GLN A 560 -18.76 28.16 -8.77
C GLN A 560 -20.13 28.67 -9.22
N ALA A 561 -20.21 29.96 -9.52
CA ALA A 561 -21.40 30.55 -10.15
C ALA A 561 -21.27 30.46 -11.67
N THR A 562 -22.38 30.22 -12.35
CA THR A 562 -22.47 30.34 -13.81
C THR A 562 -22.82 31.77 -14.20
N ASP A 563 -22.66 32.11 -15.49
CA ASP A 563 -23.15 33.37 -16.04
C ASP A 563 -24.68 33.55 -15.89
N LEU A 564 -25.44 32.46 -15.69
CA LEU A 564 -26.88 32.46 -15.33
C LEU A 564 -27.15 32.83 -13.86
N GLY A 565 -26.13 33.00 -13.03
CA GLY A 565 -26.29 33.15 -11.59
C GLY A 565 -26.78 31.87 -10.93
N THR A 566 -26.55 30.70 -11.54
CA THR A 566 -26.83 29.38 -10.93
C THR A 566 -25.58 28.76 -10.34
N ASN A 567 -25.75 27.91 -9.34
CA ASN A 567 -24.65 27.19 -8.70
C ASN A 567 -24.23 25.98 -9.56
N VAL A 568 -22.95 25.89 -9.89
CA VAL A 568 -22.31 24.69 -10.42
C VAL A 568 -21.40 24.08 -9.36
N ARG A 569 -21.53 22.76 -9.21
CA ARG A 569 -20.71 21.93 -8.34
C ARG A 569 -19.80 21.05 -9.20
N LEU A 570 -18.51 21.14 -8.94
CA LEU A 570 -17.47 20.31 -9.52
C LEU A 570 -16.96 19.40 -8.41
N ALA A 571 -17.06 18.08 -8.57
CA ALA A 571 -16.61 17.17 -7.55
C ALA A 571 -15.92 15.93 -8.12
N MET A 572 -14.85 15.52 -7.45
CA MET A 572 -14.20 14.23 -7.64
C MET A 572 -14.14 13.54 -6.28
N THR A 573 -14.83 12.41 -6.16
CA THR A 573 -14.95 11.67 -4.92
C THR A 573 -14.60 10.21 -5.14
N ALA A 574 -13.88 9.61 -4.20
CA ALA A 574 -13.61 8.18 -4.21
C ALA A 574 -13.95 7.59 -2.84
N THR A 575 -14.67 6.48 -2.82
CA THR A 575 -15.01 5.72 -1.61
C THR A 575 -14.49 4.31 -1.74
N SER A 576 -14.10 3.70 -0.62
CA SER A 576 -13.64 2.32 -0.57
C SER A 576 -14.22 1.61 0.63
N LEU A 577 -14.61 0.35 0.44
CA LEU A 577 -15.04 -0.56 1.48
C LEU A 577 -14.21 -1.83 1.36
N PHE A 578 -13.52 -2.18 2.44
CA PHE A 578 -12.90 -3.48 2.61
C PHE A 578 -13.62 -4.23 3.73
N SER A 579 -13.87 -5.52 3.53
CA SER A 579 -14.47 -6.39 4.51
C SER A 579 -13.70 -7.69 4.61
N MET A 580 -13.39 -8.09 5.84
CA MET A 580 -12.85 -9.39 6.20
C MET A 580 -13.84 -10.06 7.15
N ARG A 581 -14.45 -11.14 6.69
CA ARG A 581 -15.40 -11.93 7.45
C ARG A 581 -14.96 -13.38 7.45
N GLY A 582 -14.97 -14.05 8.59
CA GLY A 582 -14.62 -15.46 8.57
C GLY A 582 -14.99 -16.21 9.82
N ASN A 583 -15.15 -17.52 9.68
CA ASN A 583 -15.46 -18.46 10.75
C ASN A 583 -14.37 -19.52 10.79
N PHE A 584 -13.91 -19.81 12.00
CA PHE A 584 -12.89 -20.80 12.29
C PHE A 584 -13.50 -21.85 13.20
N THR A 585 -13.87 -23.00 12.63
CA THR A 585 -14.56 -24.09 13.35
C THR A 585 -13.66 -25.31 13.50
N ARG A 586 -14.00 -26.16 14.49
CA ARG A 586 -13.21 -27.34 14.85
C ARG A 586 -14.04 -28.61 14.74
N ASP A 587 -13.63 -29.49 13.83
CA ASP A 587 -14.14 -30.86 13.72
C ASP A 587 -12.97 -31.82 14.00
N PHE A 588 -12.60 -32.02 15.27
CA PHE A 588 -11.35 -32.72 15.66
C PHE A 588 -11.14 -34.03 14.87
N PRO A 589 -9.96 -34.23 14.24
CA PRO A 589 -8.70 -33.45 14.30
C PRO A 589 -8.55 -32.35 13.22
N ILE A 590 -9.65 -31.98 12.56
CA ILE A 590 -9.70 -31.10 11.39
C ILE A 590 -10.08 -29.66 11.81
N ARG A 591 -9.45 -28.67 11.18
CA ARG A 591 -9.79 -27.25 11.30
C ARG A 591 -10.37 -26.73 10.00
N ASN A 592 -11.56 -26.15 10.06
CA ASN A 592 -12.21 -25.52 8.93
C ASN A 592 -12.06 -24.01 9.04
N ASN A 593 -11.37 -23.40 8.08
CA ASN A 593 -11.09 -21.98 8.05
C ASN A 593 -11.78 -21.38 6.83
N HIS A 594 -12.84 -20.63 7.08
CA HIS A 594 -13.60 -19.97 6.04
C HIS A 594 -13.46 -18.47 6.23
N VAL A 595 -12.72 -17.80 5.33
CA VAL A 595 -12.52 -16.35 5.36
C VAL A 595 -12.90 -15.77 4.01
N ILE A 596 -13.75 -14.75 3.99
CA ILE A 596 -14.15 -13.99 2.81
C ILE A 596 -13.51 -12.61 2.90
N LEU A 597 -12.66 -12.31 1.92
CA LEU A 597 -12.13 -10.97 1.70
C LEU A 597 -12.90 -10.33 0.55
N ARG A 598 -13.50 -9.17 0.81
CA ARG A 598 -14.22 -8.38 -0.19
C ARG A 598 -13.73 -6.95 -0.19
N THR A 599 -13.52 -6.39 -1.37
CA THR A 599 -13.21 -4.98 -1.55
C THR A 599 -14.12 -4.37 -2.62
N SER A 600 -14.54 -3.14 -2.43
CA SER A 600 -15.20 -2.33 -3.45
C SER A 600 -14.69 -0.90 -3.37
N VAL A 601 -14.24 -0.37 -4.50
CA VAL A 601 -13.82 1.03 -4.65
C VAL A 601 -14.72 1.68 -5.69
N HIS A 602 -15.29 2.84 -5.36
CA HIS A 602 -16.14 3.62 -6.26
C HIS A 602 -15.58 5.02 -6.40
N GLY A 603 -15.29 5.44 -7.63
CA GLY A 603 -14.90 6.81 -7.98
C GLY A 603 -16.02 7.48 -8.76
N ILE A 604 -16.28 8.76 -8.47
CA ILE A 604 -17.26 9.60 -9.15
C ILE A 604 -16.60 10.93 -9.46
N GLU A 605 -16.54 11.28 -10.73
CA GLU A 605 -16.23 12.62 -11.22
C GLU A 605 -17.52 13.24 -11.75
N THR A 606 -17.83 14.47 -11.34
CA THR A 606 -19.11 15.08 -11.69
C THR A 606 -19.02 16.60 -11.85
N ILE A 607 -19.79 17.09 -12.82
CA ILE A 607 -20.17 18.49 -12.98
C ILE A 607 -21.69 18.58 -12.90
N GLU A 608 -22.19 19.36 -11.94
CA GLU A 608 -23.62 19.44 -11.65
C GLU A 608 -24.07 20.89 -11.60
N ASN A 609 -25.13 21.24 -12.30
CA ASN A 609 -25.75 22.57 -12.27
C ASN A 609 -27.10 22.51 -11.56
N TYR A 610 -27.31 23.38 -10.58
CA TYR A 610 -28.61 23.50 -9.92
C TYR A 610 -29.55 24.41 -10.71
N ASN A 611 -30.73 23.91 -11.04
CA ASN A 611 -31.81 24.67 -11.64
C ASN A 611 -32.83 25.09 -10.56
N PRO A 612 -32.83 26.37 -10.13
CA PRO A 612 -33.71 26.85 -9.06
C PRO A 612 -35.19 26.95 -9.47
N LEU A 613 -35.51 26.95 -10.78
CA LEU A 613 -36.89 27.11 -11.27
C LEU A 613 -37.72 25.84 -11.09
N VAL A 614 -37.10 24.68 -11.28
CA VAL A 614 -37.73 23.35 -11.13
C VAL A 614 -37.25 22.62 -9.88
N ASP A 615 -36.26 23.19 -9.18
CA ASP A 615 -35.61 22.59 -8.01
C ASP A 615 -35.08 21.18 -8.34
N LEU A 616 -34.23 21.13 -9.37
CA LEU A 616 -33.55 19.92 -9.84
C LEU A 616 -32.09 20.24 -10.18
N TRP A 617 -31.23 19.25 -9.99
CA TRP A 617 -29.84 19.27 -10.41
C TRP A 617 -29.70 18.50 -11.71
N HIS A 618 -28.90 19.04 -12.61
CA HIS A 618 -28.54 18.40 -13.87
C HIS A 618 -27.05 18.09 -13.83
N SER A 619 -26.67 16.84 -14.03
CA SER A 619 -25.29 16.40 -13.92
C SER A 619 -24.78 15.68 -15.17
N ALA A 620 -23.49 15.84 -15.41
CA ALA A 620 -22.70 14.91 -16.19
C ALA A 620 -21.71 14.24 -15.23
N GLU A 621 -21.71 12.91 -15.24
CA GLU A 621 -21.00 12.08 -14.28
C GLU A 621 -20.19 11.01 -15.00
N ARG A 622 -18.96 10.81 -14.53
CA ARG A 622 -18.17 9.63 -14.83
C ARG A 622 -18.05 8.79 -13.57
N VAL A 623 -18.52 7.55 -13.64
CA VAL A 623 -18.53 6.63 -12.52
C VAL A 623 -17.64 5.44 -12.82
N GLN A 624 -16.75 5.12 -11.88
CA GLN A 624 -15.84 4.00 -11.95
C GLN A 624 -15.93 3.12 -10.71
N SER A 625 -15.72 1.83 -10.92
CA SER A 625 -15.87 0.81 -9.88
C SER A 625 -14.80 -0.25 -10.01
N LEU A 626 -14.23 -0.68 -8.88
CA LEU A 626 -13.35 -1.83 -8.77
C LEU A 626 -13.87 -2.71 -7.64
N HIS A 627 -14.25 -3.94 -7.94
CA HIS A 627 -14.73 -4.93 -7.00
C HIS A 627 -13.74 -6.09 -6.95
N GLY A 628 -13.48 -6.61 -5.75
CA GLY A 628 -12.68 -7.79 -5.53
C GLY A 628 -13.36 -8.73 -4.55
N TYR A 629 -13.29 -10.03 -4.85
CA TYR A 629 -13.86 -11.09 -4.01
C TYR A 629 -12.89 -12.27 -3.98
N LEU A 630 -12.40 -12.59 -2.78
CA LEU A 630 -11.45 -13.66 -2.52
C LEU A 630 -11.90 -14.49 -1.31
N PRO A 631 -12.58 -15.63 -1.54
CA PRO A 631 -12.89 -16.60 -0.51
C PRO A 631 -11.67 -17.51 -0.28
N ILE A 632 -11.29 -17.66 0.98
CA ILE A 632 -10.26 -18.57 1.48
C ILE A 632 -11.02 -19.63 2.28
N ASN A 633 -11.29 -20.76 1.64
CA ASN A 633 -11.97 -21.89 2.26
C ASN A 633 -10.98 -23.05 2.40
N ILE A 634 -10.21 -23.02 3.49
CA ILE A 634 -9.09 -23.93 3.73
C ILE A 634 -9.40 -24.82 4.93
N THR A 635 -9.32 -26.12 4.72
CA THR A 635 -9.36 -27.13 5.77
C THR A 635 -7.94 -27.61 6.07
N ILE A 636 -7.56 -27.68 7.34
CA ILE A 636 -6.23 -28.10 7.79
C ILE A 636 -6.37 -29.31 8.73
N GLY A 637 -5.66 -30.39 8.43
CA GLY A 637 -5.46 -31.52 9.35
C GLY A 637 -4.01 -31.55 9.83
N LEU A 638 -3.80 -31.70 11.14
CA LEU A 638 -2.48 -31.56 11.79
C LEU A 638 -1.92 -32.85 12.41
N GLU A 639 -2.63 -33.98 12.32
CA GLU A 639 -2.16 -35.29 12.85
C GLU A 639 -1.19 -36.02 11.89
N GLU A 640 -0.93 -37.32 12.09
CA GLU A 640 0.10 -38.16 11.45
C GLU A 640 0.26 -37.98 9.91
N ARG A 641 -0.77 -37.51 9.22
CA ARG A 641 -0.73 -37.10 7.82
C ARG A 641 -1.23 -35.67 7.66
N PRO A 642 -0.37 -34.66 7.87
CA PRO A 642 -0.81 -33.28 7.78
C PRO A 642 -1.25 -32.97 6.35
N PHE A 643 -2.37 -32.26 6.24
CA PHE A 643 -2.91 -31.87 4.95
C PHE A 643 -3.50 -30.47 5.00
N ILE A 644 -3.48 -29.82 3.85
CA ILE A 644 -4.18 -28.56 3.58
C ILE A 644 -5.09 -28.84 2.40
N SER A 645 -6.37 -28.58 2.54
CA SER A 645 -7.31 -28.71 1.43
C SER A 645 -8.08 -27.42 1.19
N TYR A 646 -8.24 -27.09 -0.09
CA TYR A 646 -9.04 -25.97 -0.55
C TYR A 646 -10.39 -26.48 -1.06
N ASN A 647 -11.48 -25.97 -0.48
CA ASN A 647 -12.84 -26.37 -0.82
C ASN A 647 -13.47 -25.35 -1.77
N ALA A 648 -13.61 -25.71 -3.04
CA ALA A 648 -14.36 -24.93 -4.00
C ALA A 648 -15.86 -25.16 -3.79
N LEU A 649 -16.56 -24.10 -3.36
CA LEU A 649 -18.02 -24.05 -3.22
C LEU A 649 -18.62 -24.12 -4.64
N GLY A 650 -19.08 -25.32 -5.02
CA GLY A 650 -19.57 -25.61 -6.37
C GLY A 650 -20.86 -24.84 -6.65
N GLU A 651 -20.75 -23.74 -7.38
CA GLU A 651 -21.89 -22.90 -7.82
C GLU A 651 -21.50 -21.89 -8.92
N HIS A 652 -20.42 -22.16 -9.68
CA HIS A 652 -19.80 -21.18 -10.60
C HIS A 652 -19.46 -19.83 -9.95
N LEU A 653 -19.22 -19.81 -8.64
CA LEU A 653 -18.78 -18.63 -7.92
C LEU A 653 -17.48 -18.11 -8.53
N LYS A 654 -17.51 -16.86 -8.99
CA LYS A 654 -16.37 -16.17 -9.56
C LYS A 654 -15.54 -15.57 -8.43
N THR A 655 -14.24 -15.84 -8.43
CA THR A 655 -13.26 -15.33 -7.48
C THR A 655 -12.22 -14.50 -8.20
N GLY A 656 -12.05 -13.23 -7.86
CA GLY A 656 -11.12 -12.36 -8.57
C GLY A 656 -11.48 -10.89 -8.46
N ILE A 657 -11.25 -10.14 -9.54
CA ILE A 657 -11.50 -8.71 -9.64
C ILE A 657 -12.36 -8.35 -10.85
N THR A 658 -13.22 -7.36 -10.69
CA THR A 658 -13.99 -6.73 -11.77
C THR A 658 -13.83 -5.23 -11.67
N ALA A 659 -13.40 -4.59 -12.76
CA ALA A 659 -13.38 -3.15 -12.91
C ALA A 659 -14.36 -2.73 -14.00
N HIS A 660 -15.06 -1.62 -13.81
CA HIS A 660 -15.99 -1.09 -14.81
C HIS A 660 -16.11 0.42 -14.70
N VAL A 661 -16.20 1.09 -15.84
CA VAL A 661 -16.43 2.52 -15.97
C VAL A 661 -17.59 2.79 -16.91
N LYS A 662 -18.34 3.86 -16.65
CA LYS A 662 -19.30 4.42 -17.60
C LYS A 662 -19.46 5.92 -17.42
N THR A 663 -19.89 6.58 -18.49
CA THR A 663 -20.28 8.00 -18.47
C THR A 663 -21.80 8.08 -18.51
N LEU A 664 -22.38 8.93 -17.68
CA LEU A 664 -23.82 9.11 -17.59
C LEU A 664 -24.21 10.57 -17.39
N THR A 665 -25.39 10.93 -17.87
CA THR A 665 -26.07 12.16 -17.46
C THR A 665 -27.16 11.81 -16.47
N SER A 666 -27.32 12.62 -15.43
CA SER A 666 -28.32 12.35 -14.40
C SER A 666 -29.07 13.61 -13.99
N ILE A 667 -30.29 13.42 -13.51
CA ILE A 667 -31.11 14.47 -12.91
C ILE A 667 -31.38 14.05 -11.47
N ARG A 668 -31.03 14.90 -10.49
CA ARG A 668 -31.26 14.61 -9.06
C ARG A 668 -32.10 15.70 -8.39
N GLY A 669 -32.89 15.32 -7.40
CA GLY A 669 -33.71 16.25 -6.63
C GLY A 669 -34.93 15.57 -5.99
N ALA A 670 -35.61 16.30 -5.10
CA ALA A 670 -36.81 15.80 -4.45
C ALA A 670 -37.93 15.56 -5.49
N ASN A 671 -38.58 14.40 -5.40
CA ASN A 671 -39.67 14.00 -6.29
C ASN A 671 -39.30 14.03 -7.80
N VAL A 672 -38.02 13.80 -8.13
CA VAL A 672 -37.49 13.91 -9.49
C VAL A 672 -38.31 13.18 -10.54
N LYS A 673 -38.77 11.96 -10.27
CA LYS A 673 -39.58 11.17 -11.21
C LYS A 673 -40.86 11.90 -11.60
N SER A 674 -41.60 12.42 -10.61
CA SER A 674 -42.83 13.17 -10.86
C SER A 674 -42.60 14.53 -11.55
N LYS A 675 -41.48 15.21 -11.24
CA LYS A 675 -41.11 16.48 -11.87
C LYS A 675 -40.70 16.25 -13.33
N LEU A 676 -39.97 15.18 -13.61
CA LEU A 676 -39.52 14.79 -14.94
C LEU A 676 -40.69 14.33 -15.82
N GLU A 677 -41.61 13.52 -15.30
CA GLU A 677 -42.80 13.07 -16.04
C GLU A 677 -43.66 14.23 -16.57
N ARG A 678 -43.69 15.38 -15.88
CA ARG A 678 -44.39 16.59 -16.35
C ARG A 678 -43.73 17.25 -17.56
N ALA A 679 -42.42 17.14 -17.70
CA ALA A 679 -41.65 17.77 -18.77
C ALA A 679 -41.34 16.79 -19.92
N CYS A 680 -41.07 15.53 -19.60
CA CYS A 680 -40.74 14.46 -20.53
C CYS A 680 -41.13 13.10 -19.94
N HIS A 681 -42.23 12.52 -20.44
CA HIS A 681 -42.78 11.27 -19.92
C HIS A 681 -41.85 10.05 -20.09
N PHE A 682 -41.05 10.03 -21.16
CA PHE A 682 -40.16 8.90 -21.50
C PHE A 682 -38.72 9.09 -21.03
N CYS A 683 -38.37 10.23 -20.44
CA CYS A 683 -36.99 10.51 -20.06
C CYS A 683 -36.62 9.71 -18.79
N PRO A 684 -35.51 8.95 -18.80
CA PRO A 684 -35.01 8.33 -17.60
C PRO A 684 -34.34 9.38 -16.69
N VAL A 685 -34.31 9.09 -15.38
CA VAL A 685 -33.62 9.92 -14.38
C VAL A 685 -32.09 9.91 -14.60
N SER A 686 -31.55 8.80 -15.10
CA SER A 686 -30.14 8.65 -15.45
C SER A 686 -30.02 7.98 -16.81
N TYR A 687 -29.15 8.48 -17.67
CA TYR A 687 -28.91 7.94 -19.01
C TYR A 687 -27.42 7.69 -19.23
N THR A 688 -27.04 6.46 -19.60
CA THR A 688 -25.66 6.14 -19.99
C THR A 688 -25.39 6.73 -21.37
N VAL A 689 -24.38 7.58 -21.48
CA VAL A 689 -24.01 8.21 -22.75
C VAL A 689 -23.14 7.24 -23.53
N LEU A 690 -23.58 6.88 -24.74
CA LEU A 690 -22.83 6.02 -25.66
C LEU A 690 -22.50 6.80 -26.94
N LYS A 691 -21.31 6.60 -27.52
CA LYS A 691 -20.91 7.26 -28.77
C LYS A 691 -21.72 6.81 -30.00
N SER A 692 -22.28 5.61 -29.99
CA SER A 692 -23.08 5.01 -31.07
C SER A 692 -24.28 4.27 -30.49
N SER A 693 -25.48 4.45 -31.06
CA SER A 693 -26.68 3.71 -30.66
C SER A 693 -26.69 2.24 -31.11
N SER A 694 -25.73 1.82 -31.94
CA SER A 694 -25.67 0.49 -32.58
C SER A 694 -24.40 -0.32 -32.25
N SER A 695 -23.59 0.11 -31.27
CA SER A 695 -22.44 -0.68 -30.82
C SER A 695 -22.91 -1.99 -30.20
N ASN A 696 -22.71 -3.11 -30.90
CA ASN A 696 -22.88 -4.44 -30.32
C ASN A 696 -21.86 -4.60 -29.17
N LEU A 697 -22.33 -4.40 -27.93
CA LEU A 697 -21.56 -4.58 -26.70
C LEU A 697 -21.24 -6.08 -26.53
N GLN A 698 -20.25 -6.59 -27.27
CA GLN A 698 -19.84 -7.99 -27.19
C GLN A 698 -18.82 -8.18 -26.08
N THR A 699 -19.04 -9.22 -25.26
CA THR A 699 -18.03 -9.68 -24.31
C THR A 699 -16.91 -10.40 -25.07
N VAL A 700 -15.69 -9.89 -24.95
CA VAL A 700 -14.49 -10.48 -25.55
C VAL A 700 -13.74 -11.26 -24.49
N ASN A 701 -13.58 -12.56 -24.70
CA ASN A 701 -12.72 -13.39 -23.85
C ASN A 701 -11.26 -13.17 -24.25
N VAL A 702 -10.47 -12.64 -23.32
CA VAL A 702 -9.06 -12.34 -23.49
C VAL A 702 -8.19 -13.54 -23.14
N LEU A 703 -8.51 -14.17 -22.01
CA LEU A 703 -7.78 -15.32 -21.47
C LEU A 703 -8.79 -16.35 -21.04
N ASN A 704 -8.57 -17.60 -21.43
CA ASN A 704 -9.36 -18.73 -20.98
C ASN A 704 -8.43 -19.94 -20.83
N ILE A 705 -7.93 -20.17 -19.61
CA ILE A 705 -7.03 -21.27 -19.30
C ILE A 705 -7.75 -22.19 -18.31
N GLU A 706 -7.92 -23.45 -18.70
CA GLU A 706 -8.41 -24.48 -17.78
C GLU A 706 -7.26 -25.01 -16.93
N LEU A 707 -7.47 -25.06 -15.62
CA LEU A 707 -6.56 -25.63 -14.63
C LEU A 707 -7.24 -26.85 -14.00
N PRO A 708 -7.38 -27.96 -14.75
CA PRO A 708 -8.14 -29.14 -14.32
C PRO A 708 -7.57 -29.77 -13.04
N GLU A 709 -6.27 -29.64 -12.78
CA GLU A 709 -5.61 -30.10 -11.55
C GLU A 709 -6.10 -29.38 -10.28
N LEU A 710 -6.54 -28.13 -10.43
CA LEU A 710 -7.07 -27.30 -9.33
C LEU A 710 -8.61 -27.23 -9.36
N GLY A 711 -9.26 -27.83 -10.37
CA GLY A 711 -10.70 -27.77 -10.58
C GLY A 711 -11.21 -26.38 -11.03
N GLY A 712 -10.31 -25.48 -11.42
CA GLY A 712 -10.61 -24.08 -11.74
C GLY A 712 -10.38 -23.73 -13.20
N ARG A 713 -11.03 -22.68 -13.68
CA ARG A 713 -10.83 -22.07 -14.99
C ARG A 713 -10.52 -20.60 -14.76
N LEU A 714 -9.35 -20.17 -15.21
CA LEU A 714 -8.93 -18.78 -15.19
C LEU A 714 -9.50 -18.07 -16.43
N LYS A 715 -10.33 -17.06 -16.21
CA LYS A 715 -10.92 -16.22 -17.26
C LYS A 715 -10.53 -14.76 -17.08
N ALA A 716 -10.22 -14.11 -18.19
CA ALA A 716 -10.15 -12.66 -18.28
C ALA A 716 -11.04 -12.21 -19.44
N ASN A 717 -12.00 -11.32 -19.15
CA ASN A 717 -13.00 -10.87 -20.12
C ASN A 717 -13.04 -9.34 -20.14
N ILE A 718 -13.19 -8.78 -21.33
CA ILE A 718 -13.55 -7.38 -21.55
C ILE A 718 -15.03 -7.34 -21.94
N PHE A 719 -15.81 -6.45 -21.34
CA PHE A 719 -17.25 -6.37 -21.56
C PHE A 719 -17.73 -4.92 -21.55
N ASP A 720 -18.90 -4.66 -22.13
CA ASP A 720 -19.53 -3.34 -22.15
C ASP A 720 -18.68 -2.20 -22.75
N CYS A 721 -17.79 -2.50 -23.70
CA CYS A 721 -16.89 -1.49 -24.29
C CYS A 721 -17.47 -0.89 -25.58
N GLU A 722 -17.53 0.44 -25.66
CA GLU A 722 -18.12 1.19 -26.79
C GLU A 722 -17.35 1.07 -28.12
N ASN A 723 -16.03 0.92 -28.05
CA ASN A 723 -15.18 0.62 -29.20
C ASN A 723 -14.73 -0.84 -29.13
N THR A 724 -14.45 -1.45 -30.30
CA THR A 724 -13.57 -2.62 -30.41
C THR A 724 -12.14 -2.23 -30.02
N MET A 725 -11.94 -1.89 -28.75
CA MET A 725 -10.64 -1.87 -28.12
C MET A 725 -10.09 -3.29 -28.25
N LEU A 726 -9.15 -3.51 -29.16
CA LEU A 726 -8.37 -4.73 -29.12
C LEU A 726 -7.70 -4.76 -27.75
N TYR A 727 -7.94 -5.79 -26.92
CA TYR A 727 -7.26 -5.99 -25.64
C TYR A 727 -5.77 -5.64 -25.65
N LYS A 728 -5.10 -5.94 -26.76
CA LYS A 728 -3.71 -5.57 -27.05
C LYS A 728 -3.46 -4.09 -26.76
N THR A 729 -4.35 -3.18 -27.15
CA THR A 729 -4.22 -1.73 -26.94
C THR A 729 -4.30 -1.29 -25.48
N LEU A 730 -5.06 -1.96 -24.60
CA LEU A 730 -5.15 -1.54 -23.19
C LEU A 730 -3.88 -1.90 -22.42
N ILE A 731 -3.43 -3.15 -22.54
CA ILE A 731 -2.16 -3.57 -21.92
C ILE A 731 -0.99 -2.87 -22.57
N ASP A 732 -0.98 -2.74 -23.91
CA ASP A 732 0.05 -1.99 -24.61
C ASP A 732 0.05 -0.52 -24.14
N GLU A 733 -1.10 0.14 -24.00
CA GLU A 733 -1.17 1.53 -23.52
C GLU A 733 -0.54 1.68 -22.14
N ILE A 734 -0.91 0.82 -21.17
CA ILE A 734 -0.34 0.84 -19.81
C ILE A 734 1.16 0.55 -19.87
N TRP A 735 1.57 -0.45 -20.65
CA TRP A 735 2.97 -0.85 -20.77
C TRP A 735 3.83 0.25 -21.41
N PHE A 736 3.32 0.94 -22.43
CA PHE A 736 4.00 2.05 -23.11
C PHE A 736 4.00 3.34 -22.29
N SER A 737 2.96 3.61 -21.49
CA SER A 737 2.91 4.78 -20.61
C SER A 737 3.71 4.59 -19.32
N HIS A 738 4.04 3.34 -18.96
CA HIS A 738 4.76 3.01 -17.73
C HIS A 738 6.21 3.52 -17.76
N GLN A 739 6.53 4.41 -16.83
CA GLN A 739 7.90 4.81 -16.51
C GLN A 739 8.19 4.42 -15.06
N SER A 740 9.35 3.79 -14.80
CA SER A 740 9.75 3.44 -13.43
C SER A 740 11.26 3.37 -13.28
N ASN A 741 11.73 3.54 -12.04
CA ASN A 741 13.15 3.49 -11.67
C ASN A 741 13.55 2.13 -11.03
N TYR A 742 13.23 1.02 -11.69
CA TYR A 742 13.49 -0.34 -11.16
C TYR A 742 14.97 -0.78 -11.16
N LEU A 743 15.92 0.06 -11.60
CA LEU A 743 17.33 -0.34 -11.73
C LEU A 743 17.98 -0.74 -10.40
N THR A 744 17.51 -0.17 -9.28
CA THR A 744 18.00 -0.52 -7.95
C THR A 744 17.64 -1.97 -7.57
N TRP A 745 16.46 -2.46 -8.02
CA TRP A 745 15.98 -3.82 -7.82
C TRP A 745 15.20 -4.32 -9.05
N PRO A 746 15.88 -5.02 -9.99
CA PRO A 746 15.24 -5.49 -11.23
C PRO A 746 13.98 -6.33 -11.03
N SER A 747 13.90 -7.11 -9.94
CA SER A 747 12.72 -7.89 -9.57
C SER A 747 11.48 -7.03 -9.28
N MET A 748 11.65 -5.77 -8.86
CA MET A 748 10.54 -4.86 -8.58
C MET A 748 9.80 -4.41 -9.83
N LYS A 749 10.37 -4.59 -11.04
CA LYS A 749 9.72 -4.17 -12.28
C LYS A 749 8.29 -4.70 -12.41
N PHE A 750 8.08 -6.00 -12.17
CA PHE A 750 6.75 -6.61 -12.28
C PHE A 750 5.78 -6.10 -11.22
N VAL A 751 6.27 -5.84 -10.00
CA VAL A 751 5.46 -5.30 -8.91
C VAL A 751 4.99 -3.88 -9.26
N LEU A 752 5.89 -3.02 -9.76
CA LEU A 752 5.54 -1.64 -10.13
C LEU A 752 4.55 -1.58 -11.29
N ILE A 753 4.70 -2.45 -12.28
CA ILE A 753 3.75 -2.54 -13.40
C ILE A 753 2.38 -3.05 -12.91
N GLY A 754 2.36 -4.03 -12.00
CA GLY A 754 1.13 -4.51 -11.38
C GLY A 754 0.41 -3.42 -10.56
N LEU A 755 1.16 -2.62 -9.81
CA LEU A 755 0.63 -1.47 -9.08
C LEU A 755 0.10 -0.39 -10.03
N HIS A 756 0.84 -0.06 -11.09
CA HIS A 756 0.38 0.87 -12.12
C HIS A 756 -0.92 0.40 -12.77
N PHE A 757 -1.06 -0.90 -13.05
CA PHE A 757 -2.28 -1.48 -13.60
C PHE A 757 -3.48 -1.33 -12.64
N LEU A 758 -3.29 -1.61 -11.35
CA LEU A 758 -4.34 -1.44 -10.34
C LEU A 758 -4.72 0.04 -10.15
N ASP A 759 -3.73 0.93 -10.10
CA ASP A 759 -3.95 2.37 -9.98
C ASP A 759 -4.61 2.93 -11.25
N TYR A 760 -4.29 2.41 -12.44
CA TYR A 760 -4.97 2.75 -13.69
C TYR A 760 -6.46 2.37 -13.63
N LEU A 761 -6.79 1.16 -13.19
CA LEU A 761 -8.19 0.73 -13.05
C LEU A 761 -8.95 1.49 -11.96
N THR A 762 -8.23 1.97 -10.94
CA THR A 762 -8.82 2.66 -9.78
C THR A 762 -8.99 4.15 -10.03
N TYR A 763 -8.04 4.81 -10.69
CA TYR A 763 -7.99 6.26 -10.86
C TYR A 763 -8.35 6.73 -12.26
N MET A 764 -8.01 5.97 -13.32
CA MET A 764 -8.12 6.43 -14.71
C MET A 764 -8.51 5.32 -15.67
N SER A 765 -9.77 4.95 -15.62
CA SER A 765 -10.39 3.96 -16.50
C SER A 765 -10.52 4.45 -17.97
N PRO A 766 -10.59 3.55 -18.96
CA PRO A 766 -10.59 3.87 -20.40
C PRO A 766 -11.82 4.68 -20.86
N ARG A 767 -11.73 5.31 -22.04
CA ARG A 767 -12.79 6.21 -22.55
C ARG A 767 -14.12 5.49 -22.82
N GLY A 768 -15.23 6.17 -22.51
CA GLY A 768 -16.60 5.64 -22.67
C GLY A 768 -17.02 4.64 -21.58
N SER A 769 -18.02 3.79 -21.86
CA SER A 769 -18.32 2.58 -21.08
C SER A 769 -17.33 1.48 -21.43
N CYS A 770 -16.77 0.80 -20.42
CA CYS A 770 -15.93 -0.40 -20.61
C CYS A 770 -15.65 -1.11 -19.27
N GLY A 771 -15.59 -2.44 -19.31
CA GLY A 771 -15.34 -3.31 -18.17
C GLY A 771 -14.26 -4.35 -18.41
N LEU A 772 -13.54 -4.71 -17.34
CA LEU A 772 -12.56 -5.78 -17.30
C LEU A 772 -12.87 -6.67 -16.10
N ALA A 773 -13.03 -7.97 -16.33
CA ALA A 773 -13.19 -8.96 -15.27
C ALA A 773 -12.08 -10.01 -15.38
N ALA A 774 -11.32 -10.23 -14.32
CA ALA A 774 -10.29 -11.26 -14.23
C ALA A 774 -10.59 -12.13 -13.00
N TYR A 775 -10.98 -13.38 -13.24
CA TYR A 775 -11.47 -14.25 -12.19
C TYR A 775 -11.21 -15.73 -12.46
N VAL A 776 -11.21 -16.51 -11.39
CA VAL A 776 -11.22 -17.96 -11.39
C VAL A 776 -12.64 -18.43 -11.09
N GLU A 777 -13.16 -19.34 -11.90
CA GLU A 777 -14.44 -20.03 -11.69
C GLU A 777 -14.22 -21.55 -11.64
N ALA A 778 -15.09 -22.31 -10.99
CA ALA A 778 -15.01 -23.77 -11.01
C ALA A 778 -15.35 -24.32 -12.41
N VAL A 779 -14.61 -25.34 -12.86
CA VAL A 779 -14.82 -26.00 -14.18
C VAL A 779 -16.15 -26.75 -14.20
N LYS A 780 -16.52 -27.39 -13.08
CA LYS A 780 -17.79 -28.10 -12.89
C LYS A 780 -18.60 -27.40 -11.80
N SER A 781 -19.92 -27.47 -11.91
CA SER A 781 -20.85 -26.93 -10.91
C SER A 781 -20.81 -27.69 -9.58
N ALA A 782 -20.32 -28.93 -9.56
CA ALA A 782 -20.21 -29.72 -8.34
C ALA A 782 -19.11 -29.19 -7.40
N PRO A 783 -19.32 -29.18 -6.08
CA PRO A 783 -18.29 -28.82 -5.11
C PRO A 783 -17.11 -29.79 -5.23
N SER A 784 -15.91 -29.23 -5.16
CA SER A 784 -14.68 -30.00 -5.28
C SER A 784 -13.71 -29.57 -4.20
N GLN A 785 -12.85 -30.50 -3.78
CA GLN A 785 -11.81 -30.22 -2.82
C GLN A 785 -10.48 -30.66 -3.41
N THR A 786 -9.51 -29.75 -3.32
CA THR A 786 -8.12 -29.97 -3.72
C THR A 786 -7.31 -30.10 -2.45
N LYS A 787 -6.87 -31.32 -2.12
CA LYS A 787 -6.15 -31.67 -0.90
C LYS A 787 -4.67 -31.91 -1.21
N LEU A 788 -3.80 -31.14 -0.57
CA LEU A 788 -2.36 -31.37 -0.52
C LEU A 788 -2.01 -32.06 0.80
N GLU A 789 -1.51 -33.28 0.74
CA GLU A 789 -1.16 -34.12 1.89
C GLU A 789 0.33 -34.43 1.88
N TYR A 790 0.95 -34.35 3.05
CA TYR A 790 2.36 -34.68 3.26
C TYR A 790 2.49 -35.97 4.08
N LEU A 791 3.39 -36.84 3.64
CA LEU A 791 3.73 -38.09 4.31
C LEU A 791 5.25 -38.23 4.37
N GLN A 792 5.77 -38.52 5.56
CA GLN A 792 7.18 -38.84 5.77
C GLN A 792 7.32 -40.31 6.20
N SER A 793 8.19 -41.05 5.55
CA SER A 793 8.54 -42.43 5.91
C SER A 793 10.05 -42.62 5.78
N GLY A 794 10.77 -42.49 6.90
CA GLY A 794 12.24 -42.42 6.91
C GLY A 794 12.77 -41.21 6.12
N ASN A 795 13.67 -41.45 5.17
CA ASN A 795 14.23 -40.42 4.27
C ASN A 795 13.38 -40.14 3.01
N ARG A 796 12.18 -40.74 2.92
CA ARG A 796 11.25 -40.52 1.80
C ARG A 796 10.20 -39.49 2.19
N HIS A 797 10.17 -38.40 1.47
CA HIS A 797 9.16 -37.35 1.57
C HIS A 797 8.19 -37.50 0.41
N VAL A 798 6.90 -37.64 0.70
CA VAL A 798 5.86 -37.75 -0.34
C VAL A 798 4.87 -36.61 -0.15
N LEU A 799 4.72 -35.80 -1.18
CA LEU A 799 3.65 -34.82 -1.32
C LEU A 799 2.62 -35.36 -2.30
N SER A 800 1.35 -35.42 -1.90
CA SER A 800 0.26 -35.80 -2.79
C SER A 800 -0.74 -34.67 -2.94
N LEU A 801 -1.00 -34.26 -4.17
CA LEU A 801 -2.04 -33.29 -4.52
C LEU A 801 -3.19 -34.06 -5.14
N THR A 802 -4.32 -34.11 -4.45
CA THR A 802 -5.51 -34.85 -4.84
C THR A 802 -6.65 -33.89 -5.09
N HIS A 803 -7.22 -33.92 -6.29
CA HIS A 803 -8.44 -33.20 -6.62
C HIS A 803 -9.59 -34.20 -6.68
N HIS A 804 -10.59 -34.02 -5.81
CA HIS A 804 -11.77 -34.87 -5.78
C HIS A 804 -13.06 -34.07 -5.91
N ASN A 805 -14.06 -34.72 -6.49
CA ASN A 805 -15.42 -34.23 -6.51
C ASN A 805 -16.12 -34.66 -5.22
N LEU A 806 -16.64 -33.71 -4.45
CA LEU A 806 -17.28 -33.98 -3.16
C LEU A 806 -18.64 -34.70 -3.31
N GLN A 807 -19.34 -34.55 -4.44
CA GLN A 807 -20.63 -35.23 -4.65
C GLN A 807 -20.46 -36.69 -5.07
N SER A 808 -19.51 -37.00 -5.95
CA SER A 808 -19.29 -38.38 -6.42
C SER A 808 -18.24 -39.14 -5.63
N SER A 809 -17.51 -38.48 -4.72
CA SER A 809 -16.34 -39.01 -4.00
C SER A 809 -15.26 -39.61 -4.91
N GLN A 810 -15.26 -39.25 -6.20
CA GLN A 810 -14.29 -39.72 -7.18
C GLN A 810 -13.10 -38.77 -7.26
N ILE A 811 -11.89 -39.34 -7.27
CA ILE A 811 -10.66 -38.63 -7.56
C ILE A 811 -10.64 -38.30 -9.05
N VAL A 812 -10.49 -37.03 -9.41
CA VAL A 812 -10.44 -36.57 -10.81
C VAL A 812 -9.00 -36.47 -11.28
N HIS A 813 -8.12 -35.91 -10.45
CA HIS A 813 -6.70 -35.80 -10.71
C HIS A 813 -5.91 -36.07 -9.42
N GLN A 814 -4.78 -36.75 -9.55
CA GLN A 814 -3.88 -36.96 -8.44
C GLN A 814 -2.43 -36.86 -8.90
N TRP A 815 -1.66 -36.04 -8.21
CA TRP A 815 -0.21 -35.95 -8.34
C TRP A 815 0.45 -36.54 -7.11
N PHE A 816 1.49 -37.34 -7.34
CA PHE A 816 2.40 -37.78 -6.30
C PHE A 816 3.78 -37.25 -6.62
N LEU A 817 4.37 -36.51 -5.70
CA LEU A 817 5.76 -36.10 -5.74
C LEU A 817 6.49 -36.79 -4.59
N ALA A 818 7.30 -37.79 -4.90
CA ALA A 818 8.16 -38.45 -3.94
C ALA A 818 9.59 -37.95 -4.12
N ALA A 819 10.17 -37.41 -3.05
CA ALA A 819 11.58 -37.07 -2.97
C ALA A 819 12.26 -38.02 -1.98
N LEU A 820 13.44 -38.51 -2.36
CA LEU A 820 14.27 -39.36 -1.53
C LEU A 820 15.69 -38.81 -1.57
N TYR A 821 16.27 -38.68 -0.38
CA TYR A 821 17.65 -38.28 -0.19
C TYR A 821 18.43 -39.42 0.46
N GLU A 822 19.43 -39.92 -0.25
CA GLU A 822 20.34 -40.97 0.22
C GLU A 822 21.75 -40.41 0.29
N SER A 823 22.25 -40.20 1.52
CA SER A 823 23.63 -39.83 1.78
C SER A 823 24.45 -41.10 1.98
N THR A 824 25.35 -41.42 1.06
CA THR A 824 26.27 -42.57 1.22
C THR A 824 27.55 -42.18 1.98
N SER A 825 27.95 -40.90 1.92
CA SER A 825 28.99 -40.26 2.73
C SER A 825 28.86 -38.73 2.64
N TRP A 826 29.67 -37.95 3.37
CA TRP A 826 29.78 -36.48 3.19
C TRP A 826 30.15 -36.08 1.74
N LEU A 827 30.76 -37.01 0.99
CA LEU A 827 31.33 -36.83 -0.35
C LEU A 827 30.41 -37.27 -1.49
N SER A 828 29.34 -38.01 -1.19
CA SER A 828 28.51 -38.63 -2.22
C SER A 828 27.07 -38.78 -1.76
N ASP A 829 26.19 -38.06 -2.43
CA ASP A 829 24.76 -38.00 -2.16
C ASP A 829 23.95 -38.16 -3.45
N VAL A 830 22.79 -38.80 -3.29
CA VAL A 830 21.85 -39.05 -4.37
C VAL A 830 20.49 -38.47 -4.00
N VAL A 831 19.99 -37.58 -4.85
CA VAL A 831 18.64 -37.03 -4.77
C VAL A 831 17.80 -37.68 -5.86
N LYS A 832 16.75 -38.40 -5.48
CA LYS A 832 15.78 -38.99 -6.41
C LYS A 832 14.43 -38.33 -6.23
N ILE A 833 13.96 -37.64 -7.26
CA ILE A 833 12.62 -37.05 -7.32
C ILE A 833 11.80 -37.85 -8.32
N LYS A 834 10.61 -38.26 -7.92
CA LYS A 834 9.65 -38.95 -8.77
C LYS A 834 8.30 -38.24 -8.68
N ALA A 835 7.89 -37.62 -9.76
CA ALA A 835 6.55 -37.10 -9.96
C ALA A 835 5.72 -38.12 -10.75
N SER A 836 4.45 -38.30 -10.38
CA SER A 836 3.50 -39.16 -11.10
C SER A 836 2.14 -38.49 -11.16
N LYS A 837 1.61 -38.31 -12.38
CA LYS A 837 0.27 -37.79 -12.64
C LYS A 837 -0.68 -38.94 -12.94
N VAL A 838 -1.69 -39.10 -12.11
CA VAL A 838 -2.75 -40.11 -12.24
C VAL A 838 -4.04 -39.40 -12.63
N VAL A 839 -4.65 -39.89 -13.72
CA VAL A 839 -5.98 -39.49 -14.17
C VAL A 839 -6.78 -40.78 -14.37
N PRO A 840 -7.97 -40.94 -13.76
CA PRO A 840 -8.77 -42.16 -13.92
C PRO A 840 -9.05 -42.46 -15.39
N GLY A 841 -8.82 -43.70 -15.82
CA GLY A 841 -9.05 -44.14 -17.20
C GLY A 841 -7.96 -43.79 -18.22
N ALA A 842 -6.91 -43.05 -17.83
CA ALA A 842 -5.75 -42.76 -18.68
C ALA A 842 -4.47 -43.45 -18.16
N ARG A 843 -3.46 -43.57 -19.03
CA ARG A 843 -2.12 -44.04 -18.62
C ARG A 843 -1.44 -43.00 -17.72
N ILE A 844 -0.70 -43.48 -16.72
CA ILE A 844 -0.06 -42.64 -15.70
C ILE A 844 1.20 -42.01 -16.30
N PHE A 845 1.29 -40.68 -16.26
CA PHE A 845 2.53 -40.00 -16.65
C PHE A 845 3.50 -39.98 -15.47
N LYS A 846 4.74 -40.42 -15.70
CA LYS A 846 5.82 -40.41 -14.71
C LYS A 846 6.94 -39.51 -15.18
N PHE A 847 7.54 -38.80 -14.22
CA PHE A 847 8.71 -37.97 -14.42
C PHE A 847 9.67 -38.23 -13.25
N CYS A 848 10.84 -38.80 -13.53
CA CYS A 848 11.88 -39.07 -12.56
C CYS A 848 13.10 -38.20 -12.83
N VAL A 849 13.67 -37.64 -11.78
CA VAL A 849 14.96 -36.96 -11.78
C VAL A 849 15.84 -37.63 -10.75
N GLU A 850 17.01 -38.10 -11.16
CA GLU A 850 18.04 -38.64 -10.28
C GLU A 850 19.30 -37.79 -10.44
N ILE A 851 19.73 -37.19 -9.34
CA ILE A 851 20.93 -36.37 -9.25
C ILE A 851 21.90 -37.12 -8.36
N GLU A 852 23.00 -37.58 -8.94
CA GLU A 852 24.11 -38.19 -8.23
C GLU A 852 25.27 -37.19 -8.22
N ARG A 853 25.69 -36.78 -7.03
CA ARG A 853 26.92 -36.00 -6.85
C ARG A 853 27.97 -36.93 -6.26
N HIS A 854 29.13 -36.94 -6.89
CA HIS A 854 30.31 -37.65 -6.41
C HIS A 854 31.50 -36.70 -6.39
N MET A 855 31.99 -36.43 -5.19
CA MET A 855 33.18 -35.63 -4.94
C MET A 855 34.20 -36.48 -4.19
N PRO A 856 35.20 -37.08 -4.86
CA PRO A 856 36.12 -38.01 -4.21
C PRO A 856 37.03 -37.42 -3.12
N TRP A 857 37.02 -36.10 -2.88
CA TRP A 857 37.91 -35.43 -1.92
C TRP A 857 37.15 -34.56 -0.90
N GLN A 858 37.67 -34.51 0.33
CA GLN A 858 37.21 -33.54 1.34
C GLN A 858 37.82 -32.16 1.06
N TRP A 859 37.04 -31.11 1.33
CA TRP A 859 37.52 -29.73 1.13
C TRP A 859 38.51 -29.37 2.24
N GLU A 860 39.81 -29.55 1.97
CA GLU A 860 40.89 -29.18 2.88
C GLU A 860 41.40 -27.78 2.53
N PHE A 861 41.02 -26.80 3.35
CA PHE A 861 41.23 -25.35 3.15
C PHE A 861 42.69 -24.88 3.00
N LEU A 862 43.66 -25.79 3.04
CA LEU A 862 45.10 -25.50 2.96
C LEU A 862 45.87 -26.61 2.23
N SER A 863 45.19 -27.45 1.44
CA SER A 863 45.89 -28.40 0.59
C SER A 863 46.46 -27.66 -0.63
N ASN A 864 47.74 -27.89 -0.91
CA ASN A 864 48.39 -27.46 -2.15
C ASN A 864 48.37 -28.57 -3.21
N GLU A 865 47.62 -29.65 -2.96
CA GLU A 865 47.40 -30.70 -3.94
C GLU A 865 46.22 -30.31 -4.84
N PRO A 866 46.33 -30.52 -6.17
CA PRO A 866 45.22 -30.33 -7.08
C PRO A 866 44.04 -31.22 -6.65
N SER A 867 42.85 -30.63 -6.51
CA SER A 867 41.63 -31.40 -6.29
C SER A 867 41.35 -32.38 -7.43
N ASP A 868 40.86 -33.56 -7.08
CA ASP A 868 40.44 -34.58 -8.04
C ASP A 868 39.25 -34.10 -8.91
N SER A 869 38.87 -34.89 -9.92
CA SER A 869 37.73 -34.56 -10.78
C SER A 869 36.40 -34.74 -10.05
N SER A 870 35.54 -33.73 -10.03
CA SER A 870 34.16 -33.84 -9.50
C SER A 870 33.23 -34.30 -10.58
N ARG A 871 32.28 -35.17 -10.23
CA ARG A 871 31.25 -35.64 -11.15
C ARG A 871 29.85 -35.37 -10.60
N ILE A 872 29.01 -34.75 -11.43
CA ILE A 872 27.58 -34.64 -11.19
C ILE A 872 26.87 -35.32 -12.36
N LYS A 873 26.08 -36.34 -12.06
CA LYS A 873 25.27 -37.05 -13.04
C LYS A 873 23.80 -36.75 -12.80
N LEU A 874 23.14 -36.20 -13.80
CA LEU A 874 21.73 -35.86 -13.81
C LEU A 874 21.02 -36.78 -14.81
N ASN A 875 20.14 -37.65 -14.33
CA ASN A 875 19.31 -38.51 -15.18
C ASN A 875 17.85 -38.06 -15.05
N ILE A 876 17.27 -37.59 -16.14
CA ILE A 876 15.85 -37.22 -16.25
C ILE A 876 15.17 -38.27 -17.14
N VAL A 877 14.11 -38.89 -16.66
CA VAL A 877 13.36 -39.92 -17.40
C VAL A 877 11.88 -39.61 -17.30
N TRP A 878 11.17 -39.56 -18.43
CA TRP A 878 9.73 -39.31 -18.45
C TRP A 878 8.99 -40.17 -19.47
N GLY A 879 7.73 -40.47 -19.19
CA GLY A 879 6.91 -41.29 -20.07
C GLY A 879 5.63 -41.80 -19.42
N LEU A 880 4.83 -42.51 -20.21
CA LEU A 880 3.56 -43.11 -19.80
C LEU A 880 3.79 -44.52 -19.20
N SER A 881 3.03 -44.90 -18.18
CA SER A 881 3.14 -46.17 -17.45
C SER A 881 1.77 -46.65 -16.95
N ASP A 882 1.62 -47.96 -16.74
CA ASP A 882 0.35 -48.56 -16.28
C ASP A 882 0.21 -48.62 -14.74
N SER A 883 1.28 -48.35 -13.98
CA SER A 883 1.23 -48.36 -12.51
C SER A 883 2.01 -47.20 -11.89
N VAL A 884 1.60 -46.72 -10.70
CA VAL A 884 2.34 -45.67 -9.96
C VAL A 884 3.66 -46.22 -9.40
N LYS A 885 3.69 -47.50 -9.02
CA LYS A 885 4.88 -48.20 -8.51
C LYS A 885 5.84 -48.54 -9.66
N GLY A 886 7.11 -48.83 -9.34
CA GLY A 886 8.13 -49.19 -10.33
C GLY A 886 8.95 -48.02 -10.90
N LYS A 887 9.93 -48.35 -11.77
CA LYS A 887 10.88 -47.42 -12.39
C LYS A 887 10.20 -46.52 -13.45
N CYS A 888 10.79 -45.36 -13.73
CA CYS A 888 10.41 -44.53 -14.87
C CYS A 888 10.97 -45.13 -16.16
N SER A 889 10.22 -45.01 -17.25
CA SER A 889 10.57 -45.54 -18.58
C SER A 889 9.99 -44.60 -19.65
N GLY A 890 10.66 -44.46 -20.78
CA GLY A 890 10.23 -43.60 -21.88
C GLY A 890 11.40 -42.80 -22.46
N SER A 891 11.18 -41.51 -22.68
CA SER A 891 12.22 -40.58 -23.07
C SER A 891 13.15 -40.31 -21.91
N SER A 892 14.45 -40.19 -22.18
CA SER A 892 15.43 -39.88 -21.14
C SER A 892 16.49 -38.92 -21.61
N ILE A 893 17.00 -38.13 -20.66
CA ILE A 893 18.15 -37.25 -20.82
C ILE A 893 19.10 -37.58 -19.66
N SER A 894 20.31 -38.01 -19.99
CA SER A 894 21.40 -38.17 -19.03
C SER A 894 22.44 -37.10 -19.31
N ILE A 895 22.66 -36.21 -18.35
CA ILE A 895 23.68 -35.18 -18.39
C ILE A 895 24.74 -35.57 -17.38
N ASN A 896 25.98 -35.67 -17.83
CA ASN A 896 27.12 -35.90 -16.98
C ASN A 896 28.04 -34.69 -17.06
N LEU A 897 28.15 -33.98 -15.93
CA LEU A 897 29.03 -32.84 -15.74
C LEU A 897 30.27 -33.31 -14.99
N ILE A 898 31.42 -33.17 -15.62
CA ILE A 898 32.72 -33.45 -15.01
C ILE A 898 33.46 -32.12 -14.88
N GLY A 899 33.79 -31.75 -13.65
CA GLY A 899 34.67 -30.64 -13.33
C GLY A 899 36.07 -31.16 -13.07
N GLU A 900 37.06 -30.56 -13.72
CA GLU A 900 38.47 -30.89 -13.58
C GLU A 900 39.28 -29.61 -13.43
N ILE A 901 40.47 -29.76 -12.87
CA ILE A 901 41.50 -28.71 -12.95
C ILE A 901 42.00 -28.65 -14.38
N SER A 902 42.11 -27.44 -14.91
CA SER A 902 42.62 -27.23 -16.28
C SER A 902 44.12 -27.50 -16.36
N SER A 903 44.59 -27.89 -17.55
CA SER A 903 46.02 -28.06 -17.82
C SER A 903 46.80 -26.76 -17.59
N GLU A 904 46.21 -25.61 -17.91
CA GLU A 904 46.80 -24.28 -17.63
C GLU A 904 47.00 -24.04 -16.14
N GLN A 905 46.00 -24.35 -15.29
CA GLN A 905 46.14 -24.24 -13.83
C GLN A 905 47.28 -25.12 -13.29
N LEU A 906 47.42 -26.34 -13.83
CA LEU A 906 48.50 -27.24 -13.44
C LEU A 906 49.87 -26.71 -13.87
N GLU A 907 49.99 -26.08 -15.04
CA GLU A 907 51.24 -25.45 -15.48
C GLU A 907 51.55 -24.18 -14.68
N GLU A 908 50.57 -23.30 -14.45
CA GLU A 908 50.72 -22.10 -13.59
C GLU A 908 51.17 -22.48 -12.17
N SER A 909 50.65 -23.58 -11.63
CA SER A 909 51.04 -24.08 -10.29
C SER A 909 52.51 -24.53 -10.19
N LYS A 910 53.15 -24.83 -11.32
CA LYS A 910 54.57 -25.20 -11.39
C LYS A 910 55.48 -23.98 -11.45
N GLU A 911 54.97 -22.83 -11.88
CA GLU A 911 55.73 -21.59 -11.96
C GLU A 911 56.12 -21.05 -10.57
N ALA A 912 57.19 -20.25 -10.52
CA ALA A 912 57.67 -19.59 -9.30
C ALA A 912 56.90 -18.30 -8.96
N ASN A 913 55.80 -18.03 -9.67
CA ASN A 913 55.00 -16.82 -9.52
C ASN A 913 54.08 -16.90 -8.28
N TRP A 914 53.67 -15.74 -7.78
CA TRP A 914 52.68 -15.66 -6.71
C TRP A 914 51.32 -16.17 -7.24
N PRO A 915 50.55 -16.99 -6.49
CA PRO A 915 50.74 -17.40 -5.10
C PRO A 915 51.59 -18.68 -4.89
N TYR A 916 51.82 -19.49 -5.92
CA TYR A 916 52.38 -20.85 -5.80
C TYR A 916 53.85 -20.91 -5.36
N GLY A 917 54.71 -20.07 -5.96
CA GLY A 917 56.14 -20.07 -5.64
C GLY A 917 56.44 -19.64 -4.20
N GLU A 918 55.68 -18.66 -3.71
CA GLU A 918 55.84 -18.16 -2.34
C GLU A 918 55.27 -19.14 -1.31
N CYS A 919 54.12 -19.77 -1.61
CA CYS A 919 53.60 -20.82 -0.74
C CYS A 919 54.55 -22.04 -0.66
N LYS A 920 55.18 -22.44 -1.77
CA LYS A 920 56.21 -23.50 -1.77
C LYS A 920 57.36 -23.14 -0.82
N LYS A 921 57.91 -21.93 -0.90
CA LYS A 921 58.97 -21.47 0.02
C LYS A 921 58.53 -21.48 1.48
N GLU A 922 57.32 -21.01 1.77
CA GLU A 922 56.77 -20.95 3.13
C GLU A 922 56.47 -22.34 3.71
N SER A 923 56.25 -23.33 2.84
CA SER A 923 55.92 -24.72 3.21
C SER A 923 57.16 -25.64 3.29
N ILE A 924 58.33 -25.22 2.77
CA ILE A 924 59.56 -26.03 2.79
C ILE A 924 59.94 -26.43 4.22
N GLY A 925 60.15 -27.74 4.44
CA GLY A 925 60.58 -28.30 5.73
C GLY A 925 59.48 -28.43 6.79
N LYS A 926 58.21 -28.09 6.47
CA LYS A 926 57.07 -28.21 7.39
C LYS A 926 56.24 -29.45 7.06
N LYS A 927 55.74 -30.14 8.09
CA LYS A 927 54.84 -31.30 7.93
C LYS A 927 53.42 -30.94 7.50
N PHE A 928 53.01 -29.68 7.67
CA PHE A 928 51.69 -29.18 7.33
C PHE A 928 51.81 -27.84 6.61
N VAL A 929 50.90 -27.56 5.67
CA VAL A 929 50.85 -26.28 4.95
C VAL A 929 50.46 -25.16 5.94
N PRO A 930 51.28 -24.11 6.09
CA PRO A 930 50.99 -23.02 7.02
C PRO A 930 49.83 -22.15 6.51
N TYR A 931 49.01 -21.62 7.43
CA TYR A 931 47.94 -20.67 7.10
C TYR A 931 48.51 -19.28 6.77
N THR A 932 49.07 -19.13 5.58
CA THR A 932 49.56 -17.86 5.02
C THR A 932 48.66 -17.42 3.87
N ASN A 933 48.66 -16.12 3.56
CA ASN A 933 47.82 -15.59 2.47
C ASN A 933 48.17 -16.22 1.10
N SER A 934 49.47 -16.44 0.86
CA SER A 934 50.01 -17.16 -0.30
C SER A 934 49.53 -18.60 -0.37
N CYS A 935 49.59 -19.35 0.73
CA CYS A 935 49.14 -20.75 0.73
C CYS A 935 47.62 -20.91 0.67
N TYR A 936 46.88 -19.97 1.26
CA TYR A 936 45.42 -19.92 1.11
C TYR A 936 45.02 -19.65 -0.35
N GLU A 937 45.63 -18.66 -1.00
CA GLU A 937 45.37 -18.35 -2.41
C GLU A 937 45.78 -19.51 -3.32
N ALA A 938 46.95 -20.11 -3.11
CA ALA A 938 47.39 -21.30 -3.86
C ALA A 938 46.40 -22.48 -3.70
N SER A 939 45.96 -22.74 -2.47
CA SER A 939 44.97 -23.79 -2.18
C SER A 939 43.61 -23.50 -2.81
N ARG A 940 43.15 -22.24 -2.80
CA ARG A 940 41.90 -21.82 -3.48
C ARG A 940 41.99 -22.06 -4.98
N GLU A 941 43.09 -21.68 -5.61
CA GLU A 941 43.26 -21.85 -7.06
C GLU A 941 43.35 -23.33 -7.48
N LEU A 942 43.98 -24.18 -6.67
CA LEU A 942 44.09 -25.63 -6.90
C LEU A 942 42.88 -26.44 -6.43
N SER A 943 41.95 -25.83 -5.70
CA SER A 943 40.66 -26.45 -5.35
C SER A 943 39.49 -25.97 -6.23
N THR A 944 39.72 -24.95 -7.06
CA THR A 944 38.72 -24.42 -8.00
C THR A 944 38.85 -25.15 -9.34
N LEU A 945 37.85 -25.96 -9.69
CA LEU A 945 37.77 -26.62 -11.00
C LEU A 945 37.43 -25.58 -12.08
N ARG A 946 38.24 -25.43 -13.13
CA ARG A 946 37.97 -24.46 -14.23
C ARG A 946 37.66 -25.10 -15.57
N LYS A 947 37.93 -26.40 -15.72
CA LYS A 947 37.61 -27.15 -16.93
C LYS A 947 36.34 -27.95 -16.68
N TYR A 948 35.29 -27.64 -17.42
CA TYR A 948 34.01 -28.33 -17.32
C TYR A 948 33.71 -29.06 -18.63
N THR A 949 33.51 -30.36 -18.53
CA THR A 949 33.04 -31.19 -19.64
C THR A 949 31.60 -31.57 -19.39
N ILE A 950 30.70 -31.15 -20.28
CA ILE A 950 29.28 -31.51 -20.24
C ILE A 950 29.02 -32.49 -21.36
N SER A 951 28.73 -33.74 -21.02
CA SER A 951 28.22 -34.72 -21.98
C SER A 951 26.74 -34.95 -21.72
N ALA A 952 25.90 -34.64 -22.70
CA ALA A 952 24.46 -34.90 -22.66
C ALA A 952 24.12 -36.01 -23.66
N HIS A 953 23.49 -37.08 -23.17
CA HIS A 953 22.97 -38.17 -23.97
C HIS A 953 21.45 -38.19 -23.84
N TYR A 954 20.74 -38.35 -24.94
CA TYR A 954 19.28 -38.38 -24.95
C TYR A 954 18.77 -39.57 -25.75
N GLU A 955 17.68 -40.18 -25.29
CA GLU A 955 17.07 -41.35 -25.92
C GLU A 955 15.55 -41.14 -26.03
N ASN A 956 14.98 -41.53 -27.17
CA ASN A 956 13.54 -41.47 -27.46
C ASN A 956 12.90 -40.07 -27.29
N VAL A 957 13.62 -38.99 -27.59
CA VAL A 957 13.08 -37.62 -27.62
C VAL A 957 12.52 -37.37 -29.03
N SER A 958 11.22 -37.08 -29.17
CA SER A 958 10.60 -36.77 -30.46
C SER A 958 11.16 -35.48 -31.05
N LYS A 959 11.27 -35.39 -32.39
CA LYS A 959 11.80 -34.22 -33.10
C LYS A 959 10.78 -33.11 -33.36
N GLU A 960 9.53 -33.30 -32.94
CA GLU A 960 8.46 -32.32 -33.10
C GLU A 960 7.84 -32.07 -31.72
N ASP A 961 8.06 -30.85 -31.21
CA ASP A 961 7.14 -30.02 -30.41
C ASP A 961 7.73 -28.61 -30.27
#